data_AF-A0A2L2WQ69-F1
#
_entry.id   AF-A0A2L2WQ69-F1
#
_cell.length_a   1.000
_cell.length_b   1.000
_cell.length_c   1.000
_cell.angle_alpha   90.00
_cell.angle_beta   90.00
_cell.angle_gamma   90.00
#
_symmetry.space_group_name_H-M   'P 1'
#
loop_
_entity.id
_entity.type
_entity.pdbx_description
1 polymer ?
#
loop_
_entity_poly.entity_id
_entity_poly.type
_entity_poly.pdbx_seq_one_letter_code
_entity_poly.pdbx_strand_id
1 'polypeptide(L)'
;MATAYTPDSLRNLFQSSFNLTQWYGFLQHFFNATELKSTPERIIENTSDEGYYLGNIDTTDSYRIGLFQYNITKGSVANKRVGLRNLVKSFINPTWGEFDAALVVFDSGDHWRLSFICDIKGEATSPKRYTYVFGSDDLLYRTPIERFNFLKKKGISFENLKTAFSVEALSDEFFDKYREQYADFIQYITGKRFVKVGSKWEEKVLGEPNAALMQAFGHNEKKIRDYVKKIMGRITFLHFLQRKGWMCGDLNYMQNMFENSLYKNDYLDSVLEPLFFGILNTKPAEREALFADYGWDKSLIAEWKDIPYLNGGLFERDEEDEPESRFPADYFKRLFQFFSEYNFTIDENDPNDAEVGVDPEMLGKIFENLLEDNKDKGAFYTPKEIVRYMCQESLIAYLETNTSIAKEKIRQFVLSPEEGVVDIPENKKTKLLAALEEVKICDPAIGSGAFPMGLLNELLHCREVLSGTYYDRTEIKKSIIQNNIYGVDIEKGAVDIARLRFWLSIVVDEETPSPLPNLDYKIMQGNSLIESFMSVDLSKLTYEKEYKKDKGEISLFDDEKNRLQKTVSHLLSSYYSCSDHDRKVKLQQDISDTINKQLEAQAYDPTILAKLKDINLAENNKFFLWHTWFSDVFNRDDKEGFDIVIGNPPYIQLQNNGGELAKLYEDCHFQAFAKTGDIYCLFYEKGWQLLRQQGHLCFITSNKWMRAGYGEKTRGFFAKHTNPLTFAVSIAIGTFF
;
A
#
# COMPACT_ATOMS: atom_id res chain seq x y z
N MET A 1 47.37 12.38 -4.92
CA MET A 1 46.59 12.34 -6.18
C MET A 1 45.14 12.34 -5.78
N ALA A 2 44.31 13.27 -6.25
CA ALA A 2 42.88 13.19 -6.01
C ALA A 2 42.38 11.88 -6.62
N THR A 3 41.99 10.92 -5.78
CA THR A 3 41.34 9.69 -6.22
C THR A 3 40.05 10.09 -6.90
N ALA A 4 40.05 10.07 -8.24
CA ALA A 4 38.84 10.29 -8.99
C ALA A 4 37.92 9.10 -8.72
N TYR A 5 36.91 9.27 -7.88
CA TYR A 5 35.91 8.23 -7.63
C TYR A 5 35.20 7.89 -8.95
N THR A 6 35.53 6.75 -9.53
CA THR A 6 34.86 6.12 -10.68
C THR A 6 33.67 5.29 -10.19
N PRO A 7 32.71 4.93 -11.07
CA PRO A 7 31.63 4.01 -10.72
C PRO A 7 32.10 2.72 -10.03
N ASP A 8 33.19 2.11 -10.51
CA ASP A 8 33.74 0.89 -9.92
C ASP A 8 34.36 1.13 -8.54
N SER A 9 35.03 2.27 -8.33
CA SER A 9 35.58 2.59 -7.01
C SER A 9 34.47 2.90 -5.97
N LEU A 10 33.36 3.51 -6.40
CA LEU A 10 32.18 3.73 -5.57
C LEU A 10 31.51 2.40 -5.24
N ARG A 11 31.38 1.51 -6.23
CA ARG A 11 30.85 0.15 -6.02
C ARG A 11 31.66 -0.61 -4.98
N ASN A 12 32.98 -0.63 -5.14
CA ASN A 12 33.87 -1.32 -4.19
C ASN A 12 33.74 -0.73 -2.77
N LEU A 13 33.64 0.59 -2.64
CA LEU A 13 33.41 1.25 -1.35
C LEU A 13 32.07 0.82 -0.73
N PHE A 14 30.99 0.81 -1.52
CA PHE A 14 29.65 0.46 -1.04
C PHE A 14 29.48 -1.03 -0.75
N GLN A 15 30.22 -1.93 -1.42
CA GLN A 15 30.23 -3.37 -1.14
C GLN A 15 31.08 -3.72 0.09
N SER A 16 32.10 -2.94 0.39
CA SER A 16 32.99 -3.22 1.53
C SER A 16 32.33 -2.94 2.89
N SER A 17 32.75 -3.70 3.91
CA SER A 17 32.45 -3.37 5.32
C SER A 17 33.00 -1.99 5.67
N PHE A 18 32.34 -1.30 6.60
CA PHE A 18 32.70 0.07 6.93
C PHE A 18 34.16 0.18 7.42
N ASN A 19 34.88 1.15 6.86
CA ASN A 19 36.24 1.45 7.26
C ASN A 19 36.41 2.96 7.46
N LEU A 20 36.69 3.36 8.71
CA LEU A 20 36.78 4.76 9.08
C LEU A 20 37.84 5.53 8.28
N THR A 21 39.01 4.94 8.03
CA THR A 21 40.09 5.59 7.27
C THR A 21 39.67 5.85 5.82
N GLN A 22 39.03 4.87 5.17
CA GLN A 22 38.49 5.05 3.82
C GLN A 22 37.38 6.09 3.79
N TRP A 23 36.52 6.11 4.82
CA TRP A 23 35.46 7.09 4.97
C TRP A 23 36.00 8.52 5.12
N TYR A 24 37.04 8.74 5.92
CA TYR A 24 37.73 10.03 6.01
C TYR A 24 38.28 10.48 4.66
N GLY A 25 38.90 9.56 3.91
CA GLY A 25 39.34 9.85 2.54
C GLY A 25 38.19 10.24 1.62
N PHE A 26 37.05 9.58 1.75
CA PHE A 26 35.84 9.90 0.98
C PHE A 26 35.25 11.26 1.35
N LEU A 27 35.13 11.57 2.63
CA LEU A 27 34.68 12.89 3.11
C LEU A 27 35.60 14.01 2.60
N GLN A 28 36.91 13.79 2.62
CA GLN A 28 37.88 14.79 2.18
C GLN A 28 37.86 15.00 0.66
N HIS A 29 37.81 13.92 -0.14
CA HIS A 29 38.05 13.98 -1.58
C HIS A 29 36.79 13.99 -2.44
N PHE A 30 35.68 13.40 -1.96
CA PHE A 30 34.41 13.40 -2.67
C PHE A 30 33.51 14.53 -2.19
N PHE A 31 33.30 14.64 -0.88
CA PHE A 31 32.42 15.66 -0.29
C PHE A 31 33.08 17.02 -0.12
N ASN A 32 34.40 17.12 -0.30
CA ASN A 32 35.18 18.33 -0.04
C ASN A 32 34.91 18.90 1.36
N ALA A 33 34.94 18.05 2.39
CA ALA A 33 34.68 18.47 3.76
C ALA A 33 35.53 19.69 4.18
N THR A 34 34.87 20.73 4.67
CA THR A 34 35.48 22.00 5.04
C THR A 34 36.34 21.86 6.28
N GLU A 35 35.84 21.11 7.26
CA GLU A 35 36.56 20.77 8.48
C GLU A 35 36.47 19.27 8.72
N LEU A 36 37.60 18.63 9.02
CA LEU A 36 37.67 17.25 9.49
C LEU A 36 38.57 17.20 10.72
N LYS A 37 38.07 16.61 11.81
CA LYS A 37 38.82 16.41 13.04
C LYS A 37 39.82 15.28 12.85
N SER A 38 41.08 15.49 13.24
CA SER A 38 42.13 14.47 13.20
C SER A 38 41.83 13.28 14.11
N THR A 39 41.07 13.50 15.17
CA THR A 39 40.54 12.47 16.08
C THR A 39 39.04 12.69 16.24
N PRO A 40 38.20 11.68 15.96
CA PRO A 40 36.76 11.78 16.16
C PRO A 40 36.41 12.22 17.58
N GLU A 41 35.55 13.22 17.72
CA GLU A 41 35.15 13.76 19.02
C GLU A 41 33.92 13.00 19.54
N ARG A 42 34.00 12.42 20.73
CA ARG A 42 32.89 11.60 21.27
C ARG A 42 31.73 12.49 21.70
N ILE A 43 30.52 12.13 21.29
CA ILE A 43 29.30 12.93 21.52
C ILE A 43 28.43 12.36 22.64
N ILE A 44 28.53 11.05 22.94
CA ILE A 44 27.68 10.40 23.94
C ILE A 44 28.50 9.96 25.16
N GLU A 45 28.18 10.52 26.33
CA GLU A 45 28.84 10.20 27.60
C GLU A 45 28.15 9.10 28.42
N ASN A 46 26.86 8.76 28.17
CA ASN A 46 26.05 7.94 29.09
C ASN A 46 25.21 6.79 28.45
N THR A 47 25.58 6.26 27.29
CA THR A 47 24.92 5.08 26.68
C THR A 47 25.92 3.99 26.27
N SER A 48 25.44 2.77 26.04
CA SER A 48 26.25 1.65 25.54
C SER A 48 26.73 1.82 24.09
N ASP A 49 26.11 2.71 23.32
CA ASP A 49 26.48 3.01 21.94
C ASP A 49 27.50 4.17 21.88
N GLU A 50 28.45 4.08 20.95
CA GLU A 50 29.51 5.07 20.77
C GLU A 50 29.24 5.95 19.55
N GLY A 51 29.12 7.27 19.78
CA GLY A 51 28.87 8.27 18.76
C GLY A 51 30.00 9.29 18.66
N TYR A 52 30.35 9.68 17.43
CA TYR A 52 31.48 10.53 17.13
C TYR A 52 31.16 11.63 16.12
N TYR A 53 31.66 12.84 16.39
CA TYR A 53 31.68 13.98 15.49
C TYR A 53 32.97 13.97 14.68
N LEU A 54 32.84 14.01 13.36
CA LEU A 54 33.96 13.91 12.43
C LEU A 54 34.36 15.27 11.84
N GLY A 55 33.42 16.22 11.76
CA GLY A 55 33.65 17.51 11.12
C GLY A 55 32.41 18.06 10.41
N ASN A 56 32.60 18.93 9.43
CA ASN A 56 31.49 19.57 8.71
C ASN A 56 31.82 19.89 7.25
N ILE A 57 30.76 20.13 6.47
CA ILE A 57 30.79 20.65 5.11
C ILE A 57 30.04 21.99 5.12
N ASP A 58 30.72 23.05 4.70
CA ASP A 58 30.10 24.32 4.33
C ASP A 58 29.78 24.26 2.84
N THR A 59 28.49 24.18 2.52
CA THR A 59 28.02 24.03 1.14
C THR A 59 28.01 25.34 0.38
N THR A 60 28.06 25.26 -0.96
CA THR A 60 28.05 26.43 -1.84
C THR A 60 26.79 27.29 -1.74
N ASP A 61 25.68 26.72 -1.26
CA ASP A 61 24.40 27.38 -0.98
C ASP A 61 24.26 27.85 0.47
N SER A 62 25.37 27.99 1.20
CA SER A 62 25.44 28.57 2.56
C SER A 62 24.75 27.75 3.65
N TYR A 63 24.66 26.43 3.49
CA TYR A 63 24.22 25.51 4.54
C TYR A 63 25.41 24.78 5.17
N ARG A 64 25.33 24.54 6.48
CA ARG A 64 26.35 23.84 7.26
C ARG A 64 25.90 22.41 7.58
N ILE A 65 26.62 21.42 7.08
CA ILE A 65 26.26 20.00 7.22
C ILE A 65 27.24 19.32 8.17
N GLY A 66 26.75 18.80 9.29
CA GLY A 66 27.57 18.05 10.25
C GLY A 66 27.86 16.62 9.78
N LEU A 67 29.06 16.12 10.07
CA LEU A 67 29.52 14.77 9.73
C LEU A 67 29.66 13.93 10.99
N PHE A 68 28.99 12.78 11.03
CA PHE A 68 28.90 11.95 12.24
C PHE A 68 29.09 10.45 11.94
N GLN A 69 29.54 9.70 12.93
CA GLN A 69 29.62 8.25 12.93
C GLN A 69 29.05 7.68 14.23
N TYR A 70 28.32 6.58 14.13
CA TYR A 70 27.82 5.82 15.27
C TYR A 70 28.11 4.33 15.11
N ASN A 71 28.68 3.74 16.16
CA ASN A 71 28.87 2.30 16.26
C ASN A 71 27.68 1.70 17.00
N ILE A 72 26.95 0.81 16.34
CA ILE A 72 25.78 0.14 16.89
C ILE A 72 26.21 -1.20 17.48
N THR A 73 26.03 -1.37 18.79
CA THR A 73 26.20 -2.68 19.45
C THR A 73 25.08 -3.65 19.04
N LYS A 74 25.20 -4.98 19.17
CA LYS A 74 24.12 -5.93 18.75
C LYS A 74 22.86 -5.83 19.63
N GLY A 75 21.64 -5.86 19.05
CA GLY A 75 20.33 -5.78 19.76
C GLY A 75 19.20 -5.12 18.93
N SER A 76 17.93 -5.25 19.34
CA SER A 76 16.71 -4.88 18.57
C SER A 76 16.79 -3.54 17.85
N VAL A 77 16.47 -3.56 16.55
CA VAL A 77 16.55 -2.44 15.59
C VAL A 77 15.59 -1.30 15.95
N ALA A 78 14.41 -1.62 16.50
CA ALA A 78 13.37 -0.63 16.81
C ALA A 78 13.76 0.32 17.96
N ASN A 79 14.23 -0.23 19.10
CA ASN A 79 14.64 0.56 20.27
C ASN A 79 15.87 1.47 20.00
N LYS A 80 16.66 1.15 18.96
CA LYS A 80 17.85 1.92 18.56
C LYS A 80 17.56 3.05 17.58
N ARG A 81 16.50 2.92 16.76
CA ARG A 81 16.06 3.98 15.84
C ARG A 81 15.64 5.25 16.58
N VAL A 82 15.04 5.11 17.77
CA VAL A 82 14.51 6.23 18.57
C VAL A 82 15.60 6.99 19.34
N GLY A 83 16.49 6.30 20.06
CA GLY A 83 17.58 6.93 20.82
C GLY A 83 18.52 7.74 19.91
N LEU A 84 18.71 7.24 18.69
CA LEU A 84 19.61 7.81 17.71
C LEU A 84 18.98 9.00 16.95
N ARG A 85 17.66 8.99 16.74
CA ARG A 85 16.87 10.14 16.27
C ARG A 85 16.93 11.31 17.26
N ASN A 86 16.85 11.04 18.56
CA ASN A 86 16.88 12.07 19.61
C ASN A 86 18.25 12.74 19.75
N LEU A 87 19.33 12.02 19.44
CA LEU A 87 20.68 12.56 19.51
C LEU A 87 21.01 13.49 18.34
N VAL A 88 20.64 13.14 17.11
CA VAL A 88 20.89 14.02 15.96
C VAL A 88 20.02 15.29 16.03
N LYS A 89 18.81 15.19 16.62
CA LYS A 89 17.92 16.33 16.88
C LYS A 89 18.56 17.44 17.71
N SER A 90 19.50 17.14 18.63
CA SER A 90 20.16 18.19 19.42
C SER A 90 21.11 19.07 18.60
N PHE A 91 21.56 18.59 17.44
CA PHE A 91 22.53 19.30 16.59
C PHE A 91 21.91 20.02 15.38
N ILE A 92 20.69 19.63 14.95
CA ILE A 92 20.02 20.13 13.72
C ILE A 92 18.82 21.05 14.03
N ASN A 93 18.52 21.33 15.30
CA ASN A 93 17.32 22.08 15.69
C ASN A 93 17.27 23.51 15.10
N PRO A 94 16.17 23.97 14.50
CA PRO A 94 16.08 25.31 13.89
C PRO A 94 16.22 26.49 14.88
N THR A 95 16.10 26.23 16.19
CA THR A 95 16.16 27.26 17.24
C THR A 95 17.54 27.33 17.92
N TRP A 96 18.28 26.22 17.97
CA TRP A 96 19.54 26.11 18.75
C TRP A 96 20.60 25.17 18.16
N GLY A 97 20.30 24.51 17.04
CA GLY A 97 21.21 23.56 16.38
C GLY A 97 22.37 24.26 15.70
N GLU A 98 23.54 23.64 15.75
CA GLU A 98 24.77 24.16 15.11
C GLU A 98 24.78 23.92 13.59
N PHE A 99 24.09 22.88 13.12
CA PHE A 99 24.08 22.45 11.73
C PHE A 99 22.69 22.54 11.11
N ASP A 100 22.60 22.83 9.82
CA ASP A 100 21.34 22.83 9.07
C ASP A 100 20.90 21.41 8.66
N ALA A 101 21.86 20.49 8.56
CA ALA A 101 21.65 19.08 8.23
C ALA A 101 22.82 18.23 8.74
N ALA A 102 22.71 16.91 8.62
CA ALA A 102 23.78 15.98 8.95
C ALA A 102 23.90 14.84 7.93
N LEU A 103 25.14 14.43 7.68
CA LEU A 103 25.47 13.13 7.11
C LEU A 103 25.99 12.23 8.23
N VAL A 104 25.34 11.08 8.41
CA VAL A 104 25.61 10.19 9.52
C VAL A 104 25.86 8.78 9.01
N VAL A 105 26.95 8.17 9.45
CA VAL A 105 27.20 6.74 9.22
C VAL A 105 26.82 5.93 10.46
N PHE A 106 26.05 4.86 10.24
CA PHE A 106 25.74 3.85 11.24
C PHE A 106 26.42 2.55 10.87
N ASP A 107 27.32 2.07 11.71
CA ASP A 107 28.02 0.80 11.52
C ASP A 107 27.48 -0.25 12.49
N SER A 108 26.91 -1.33 11.97
CA SER A 108 26.48 -2.49 12.77
C SER A 108 27.46 -3.67 12.71
N GLY A 109 28.60 -3.50 12.03
CA GLY A 109 29.67 -4.49 11.88
C GLY A 109 29.44 -5.51 10.75
N ASP A 110 28.19 -5.79 10.40
CA ASP A 110 27.79 -6.61 9.25
C ASP A 110 27.48 -5.75 8.01
N HIS A 111 26.69 -4.69 8.21
CA HIS A 111 26.30 -3.71 7.21
C HIS A 111 26.52 -2.30 7.76
N TRP A 112 26.57 -1.31 6.88
CA TRP A 112 26.62 0.09 7.29
C TRP A 112 25.62 0.95 6.54
N ARG A 113 25.13 1.99 7.20
CA ARG A 113 24.10 2.88 6.66
C ARG A 113 24.64 4.29 6.56
N LEU A 114 24.40 4.94 5.42
CA LEU A 114 24.69 6.36 5.23
C LEU A 114 23.38 7.13 5.19
N SER A 115 23.14 7.94 6.22
CA SER A 115 21.92 8.72 6.35
C SER A 115 22.18 10.21 6.15
N PHE A 116 21.32 10.85 5.37
CA PHE A 116 21.18 12.30 5.30
C PHE A 116 19.97 12.72 6.14
N ILE A 117 20.19 13.56 7.15
CA ILE A 117 19.16 14.05 8.06
C ILE A 117 19.06 15.56 7.87
N CYS A 118 17.87 16.06 7.54
CA CYS A 118 17.66 17.49 7.35
C CYS A 118 16.30 17.92 7.92
N ASP A 119 16.24 19.17 8.35
CA ASP A 119 15.00 19.85 8.68
C ASP A 119 14.56 20.70 7.46
N ILE A 120 13.31 20.58 7.05
CA ILE A 120 12.79 21.39 5.94
C ILE A 120 12.47 22.77 6.54
N LYS A 121 13.41 23.72 6.42
CA LYS A 121 13.16 25.11 6.81
C LYS A 121 11.88 25.63 6.14
N GLY A 122 10.78 25.70 6.91
CA GLY A 122 9.47 26.19 6.45
C GLY A 122 8.27 25.30 6.78
N GLU A 123 8.47 24.03 7.12
CA GLU A 123 7.41 23.10 7.53
C GLU A 123 7.56 22.77 9.02
N ALA A 124 6.49 22.88 9.81
CA ALA A 124 6.50 22.60 11.25
C ALA A 124 6.52 21.08 11.53
N THR A 125 7.52 20.36 11.00
CA THR A 125 7.61 18.90 11.07
C THR A 125 8.95 18.44 11.65
N SER A 126 8.98 17.23 12.22
CA SER A 126 10.23 16.61 12.70
C SER A 126 11.28 16.50 11.58
N PRO A 127 12.60 16.48 11.91
CA PRO A 127 13.64 16.25 10.92
C PRO A 127 13.41 14.94 10.14
N LYS A 128 13.56 14.99 8.81
CA LYS A 128 13.45 13.83 7.92
C LYS A 128 14.82 13.16 7.77
N ARG A 129 14.83 11.82 7.73
CA ARG A 129 16.03 11.00 7.54
C ARG A 129 15.90 10.17 6.25
N TYR A 130 16.93 10.22 5.43
CA TYR A 130 17.04 9.46 4.18
C TYR A 130 18.28 8.58 4.23
N THR A 131 18.14 7.28 4.03
CA THR A 131 19.23 6.32 4.33
C THR A 131 19.56 5.41 3.15
N TYR A 132 20.84 5.31 2.80
CA TYR A 132 21.37 4.22 1.99
C TYR A 132 21.91 3.11 2.89
N VAL A 133 21.71 1.85 2.48
CA VAL A 133 22.26 0.66 3.15
C VAL A 133 23.36 0.05 2.28
N PHE A 134 24.52 -0.22 2.87
CA PHE A 134 25.76 -0.67 2.22
C PHE A 134 26.40 -1.85 2.99
N GLY A 135 27.41 -2.48 2.39
CA GLY A 135 28.20 -3.55 3.01
C GLY A 135 27.88 -4.97 2.55
N SER A 136 27.12 -5.14 1.46
CA SER A 136 26.84 -6.46 0.85
C SER A 136 27.53 -6.55 -0.52
N ASP A 137 28.37 -7.56 -0.69
CA ASP A 137 29.07 -7.86 -1.95
C ASP A 137 28.15 -8.45 -3.03
N ASP A 138 27.02 -9.03 -2.62
CA ASP A 138 25.96 -9.53 -3.52
C ASP A 138 25.20 -8.41 -4.26
N LEU A 139 25.32 -7.15 -3.81
CA LEU A 139 24.59 -6.02 -4.38
C LEU A 139 25.45 -5.17 -5.31
N LEU A 140 24.86 -4.77 -6.44
CA LEU A 140 25.55 -3.97 -7.46
C LEU A 140 25.55 -2.46 -7.19
N TYR A 141 24.72 -1.99 -6.25
CA TYR A 141 24.57 -0.58 -5.83
C TYR A 141 24.47 0.44 -6.98
N ARG A 142 23.80 0.08 -8.09
CA ARG A 142 23.68 0.95 -9.28
C ARG A 142 23.04 2.30 -8.96
N THR A 143 21.90 2.32 -8.25
CA THR A 143 21.22 3.56 -7.83
C THR A 143 22.13 4.49 -6.99
N PRO A 144 22.73 4.05 -5.86
CA PRO A 144 23.69 4.89 -5.11
C PRO A 144 24.83 5.41 -5.99
N ILE A 145 25.41 4.57 -6.86
CA ILE A 145 26.50 4.98 -7.75
C ILE A 145 26.05 6.10 -8.71
N GLU A 146 24.86 6.01 -9.29
CA GLU A 146 24.32 7.04 -10.18
C GLU A 146 24.05 8.35 -9.46
N ARG A 147 23.45 8.30 -8.26
CA ARG A 147 23.15 9.48 -7.44
C ARG A 147 24.41 10.18 -6.94
N PHE A 148 25.44 9.42 -6.59
CA PHE A 148 26.76 9.97 -6.24
C PHE A 148 27.50 10.50 -7.48
N ASN A 149 27.33 9.90 -8.66
CA ASN A 149 27.83 10.48 -9.91
C ASN A 149 27.10 11.78 -10.27
N PHE A 150 25.80 11.89 -9.96
CA PHE A 150 25.04 13.14 -10.07
C PHE A 150 25.65 14.22 -9.16
N LEU A 151 25.90 13.91 -7.89
CA LEU A 151 26.57 14.82 -6.94
C LEU A 151 27.95 15.27 -7.46
N LYS A 152 28.73 14.34 -8.00
CA LYS A 152 30.04 14.64 -8.61
C LYS A 152 29.93 15.62 -9.79
N LYS A 153 28.88 15.50 -10.61
CA LYS A 153 28.65 16.36 -11.78
C LYS A 153 28.07 17.73 -11.42
N LYS A 154 27.17 17.79 -10.43
CA LYS A 154 26.44 19.00 -10.06
C LYS A 154 27.09 19.78 -8.91
N GLY A 155 27.96 19.15 -8.13
CA GLY A 155 28.59 19.71 -6.94
C GLY A 155 27.81 19.39 -5.66
N ILE A 156 28.50 19.51 -4.52
CA ILE A 156 27.94 19.29 -3.19
C ILE A 156 27.28 20.59 -2.71
N SER A 157 25.97 20.66 -2.86
CA SER A 157 25.10 21.69 -2.30
C SER A 157 24.00 21.02 -1.47
N PHE A 158 23.35 21.76 -0.58
CA PHE A 158 22.22 21.22 0.21
C PHE A 158 21.11 20.68 -0.70
N GLU A 159 20.71 21.44 -1.72
CA GLU A 159 19.66 21.00 -2.66
C GLU A 159 20.06 19.77 -3.49
N ASN A 160 21.33 19.66 -3.90
CA ASN A 160 21.81 18.50 -4.64
C ASN A 160 21.90 17.27 -3.73
N LEU A 161 22.31 17.42 -2.47
CA LEU A 161 22.30 16.33 -1.47
C LEU A 161 20.87 15.89 -1.18
N LYS A 162 19.95 16.83 -0.97
CA LYS A 162 18.52 16.56 -0.83
C LYS A 162 18.00 15.77 -2.04
N THR A 163 18.34 16.18 -3.26
CA THR A 163 17.94 15.46 -4.49
C THR A 163 18.58 14.07 -4.60
N ALA A 164 19.85 13.92 -4.21
CA ALA A 164 20.56 12.65 -4.27
C ALA A 164 20.08 11.63 -3.23
N PHE A 165 19.51 12.10 -2.12
CA PHE A 165 18.93 11.25 -1.06
C PHE A 165 17.38 11.24 -1.09
N SER A 166 16.75 11.99 -2.00
CA SER A 166 15.29 12.07 -2.11
C SER A 166 14.72 10.76 -2.66
N VAL A 167 13.86 10.13 -1.84
CA VAL A 167 13.05 9.00 -2.26
C VAL A 167 12.07 9.41 -3.34
N GLU A 168 11.41 10.57 -3.21
CA GLU A 168 10.44 11.06 -4.19
C GLU A 168 11.05 11.22 -5.58
N ALA A 169 12.24 11.81 -5.69
CA ALA A 169 12.94 11.96 -6.96
C ALA A 169 13.44 10.63 -7.54
N LEU A 170 13.69 9.63 -6.70
CA LEU A 170 13.96 8.26 -7.15
C LEU A 170 12.66 7.60 -7.63
N SER A 171 11.57 7.80 -6.89
CA SER A 171 10.26 7.25 -7.21
C SER A 171 9.74 7.74 -8.54
N ASP A 172 9.82 9.05 -8.79
CA ASP A 172 9.38 9.66 -10.03
C ASP A 172 10.21 9.17 -11.23
N GLU A 173 11.54 9.08 -11.08
CA GLU A 173 12.42 8.54 -12.14
C GLU A 173 12.12 7.08 -12.44
N PHE A 174 12.02 6.24 -11.40
CA PHE A 174 11.66 4.84 -11.54
C PHE A 174 10.32 4.69 -12.25
N PHE A 175 9.34 5.48 -11.83
CA PHE A 175 7.99 5.46 -12.38
C PHE A 175 7.96 5.86 -13.85
N ASP A 176 8.67 6.93 -14.24
CA ASP A 176 8.77 7.33 -15.64
C ASP A 176 9.37 6.19 -16.48
N LYS A 177 10.46 5.57 -16.04
CA LYS A 177 11.06 4.43 -16.75
C LYS A 177 10.15 3.20 -16.78
N TYR A 178 9.45 2.90 -15.68
CA TYR A 178 8.49 1.80 -15.60
C TYR A 178 7.34 2.00 -16.60
N ARG A 179 6.83 3.22 -16.70
CA ARG A 179 5.79 3.61 -17.67
C ARG A 179 6.27 3.42 -19.11
N GLU A 180 7.53 3.74 -19.40
CA GLU A 180 8.09 3.48 -20.73
C GLU A 180 8.16 1.98 -21.03
N GLN A 181 8.51 1.12 -20.05
CA GLN A 181 8.44 -0.34 -20.24
C GLN A 181 7.00 -0.78 -20.51
N TYR A 182 6.03 -0.31 -19.73
CA TYR A 182 4.61 -0.58 -19.94
C TYR A 182 4.14 -0.19 -21.34
N ALA A 183 4.51 1.03 -21.76
CA ALA A 183 4.16 1.55 -23.07
C ALA A 183 4.78 0.74 -24.22
N ASP A 184 5.98 0.18 -24.04
CA ASP A 184 6.58 -0.74 -25.02
C ASP A 184 5.71 -2.00 -25.22
N PHE A 185 5.24 -2.63 -24.14
CA PHE A 185 4.35 -3.81 -24.24
C PHE A 185 3.02 -3.47 -24.93
N ILE A 186 2.39 -2.35 -24.56
CA ILE A 186 1.14 -1.90 -25.20
C ILE A 186 1.34 -1.60 -26.68
N GLN A 187 2.44 -0.93 -27.03
CA GLN A 187 2.76 -0.61 -28.42
C GLN A 187 3.01 -1.88 -29.24
N TYR A 188 3.66 -2.89 -28.67
CA TYR A 188 3.89 -4.16 -29.36
C TYR A 188 2.56 -4.86 -29.73
N ILE A 189 1.57 -4.82 -28.84
CA ILE A 189 0.28 -5.48 -29.06
C ILE A 189 -0.60 -4.64 -29.99
N THR A 190 -0.80 -3.36 -29.66
CA THR A 190 -1.83 -2.51 -30.27
C THR A 190 -1.31 -1.64 -31.43
N GLY A 191 0.01 -1.50 -31.58
CA GLY A 191 0.63 -0.50 -32.46
C GLY A 191 0.52 0.93 -31.94
N LYS A 192 -0.11 1.15 -30.78
CA LYS A 192 -0.40 2.46 -30.21
C LYS A 192 0.40 2.73 -28.94
N ARG A 193 0.68 4.01 -28.69
CA ARG A 193 1.37 4.48 -27.49
C ARG A 193 0.86 5.85 -27.10
N PHE A 194 0.69 6.06 -25.79
CA PHE A 194 0.51 7.40 -25.26
C PHE A 194 1.84 8.16 -25.31
N VAL A 195 1.84 9.32 -25.97
CA VAL A 195 2.99 10.22 -26.02
C VAL A 195 2.60 11.57 -25.47
N LYS A 196 3.54 12.22 -24.79
CA LYS A 196 3.35 13.55 -24.23
C LYS A 196 3.42 14.60 -25.34
N VAL A 197 2.30 15.27 -25.61
CA VAL A 197 2.18 16.38 -26.57
C VAL A 197 1.87 17.65 -25.77
N GLY A 198 2.89 18.47 -25.54
CA GLY A 198 2.77 19.62 -24.64
C GLY A 198 2.54 19.18 -23.18
N SER A 199 1.42 19.58 -22.59
CA SER A 199 1.03 19.21 -21.21
C SER A 199 0.04 18.03 -21.14
N LYS A 200 -0.35 17.46 -22.28
CA LYS A 200 -1.33 16.37 -22.37
C LYS A 200 -0.68 15.09 -22.90
N TRP A 201 -1.20 13.95 -22.48
CA TRP A 201 -0.88 12.65 -23.05
C TRP A 201 -1.91 12.34 -24.13
N GLU A 202 -1.45 12.03 -25.32
CA GLU A 202 -2.29 11.69 -26.46
C GLU A 202 -1.87 10.32 -26.99
N GLU A 203 -2.87 9.47 -27.25
CA GLU A 203 -2.62 8.18 -27.89
C GLU A 203 -2.27 8.41 -29.36
N LYS A 204 -1.16 7.83 -29.81
CA LYS A 204 -0.74 7.84 -31.21
C LYS A 204 -0.45 6.44 -31.70
N VAL A 205 -0.80 6.19 -32.95
CA VAL A 205 -0.41 4.99 -33.69
C VAL A 205 1.04 5.18 -34.15
N LEU A 206 1.95 4.33 -33.66
CA LEU A 206 3.39 4.40 -33.95
C LEU A 206 3.91 3.14 -34.68
N GLY A 207 3.08 2.12 -34.84
CA GLY A 207 3.43 0.90 -35.56
C GLY A 207 2.19 0.09 -35.93
N GLU A 208 2.42 -1.03 -36.62
CA GLU A 208 1.37 -1.99 -36.94
C GLU A 208 1.06 -2.86 -35.70
N PRO A 209 -0.22 -3.15 -35.41
CA PRO A 209 -0.60 -4.02 -34.30
C PRO A 209 -0.16 -5.47 -34.54
N ASN A 210 0.11 -6.19 -33.45
CA ASN A 210 0.27 -7.64 -33.52
C ASN A 210 -1.11 -8.29 -33.71
N ALA A 211 -1.37 -8.78 -34.93
CA ALA A 211 -2.68 -9.33 -35.30
C ALA A 211 -3.10 -10.53 -34.42
N ALA A 212 -2.17 -11.40 -34.05
CA ALA A 212 -2.46 -12.58 -33.23
C ALA A 212 -2.89 -12.18 -31.81
N LEU A 213 -2.13 -11.29 -31.17
CA LEU A 213 -2.46 -10.82 -29.83
C LEU A 213 -3.74 -9.98 -29.83
N MET A 214 -3.92 -9.08 -30.80
CA MET A 214 -5.16 -8.32 -30.95
C MET A 214 -6.37 -9.24 -31.10
N GLN A 215 -6.26 -10.31 -31.88
CA GLN A 215 -7.32 -11.30 -32.03
C GLN A 215 -7.58 -12.06 -30.73
N ALA A 216 -6.53 -12.45 -30.02
CA ALA A 216 -6.61 -13.21 -28.77
C ALA A 216 -7.36 -12.44 -27.67
N PHE A 217 -7.21 -11.11 -27.63
CA PHE A 217 -7.97 -10.22 -26.73
C PHE A 217 -9.30 -9.71 -27.32
N GLY A 218 -9.77 -10.27 -28.45
CA GLY A 218 -11.03 -9.86 -29.08
C GLY A 218 -11.05 -8.40 -29.52
N HIS A 219 -9.89 -7.84 -29.88
CA HIS A 219 -9.66 -6.43 -30.20
C HIS A 219 -10.06 -5.45 -29.08
N ASN A 220 -10.10 -5.92 -27.83
CA ASN A 220 -10.43 -5.09 -26.68
C ASN A 220 -9.16 -4.49 -26.04
N GLU A 221 -8.86 -3.24 -26.40
CA GLU A 221 -7.68 -2.53 -25.90
C GLU A 221 -7.68 -2.34 -24.38
N LYS A 222 -8.87 -2.28 -23.73
CA LYS A 222 -8.94 -2.21 -22.27
C LYS A 222 -8.44 -3.51 -21.64
N LYS A 223 -8.92 -4.66 -22.12
CA LYS A 223 -8.45 -5.97 -21.65
C LYS A 223 -6.94 -6.14 -21.83
N ILE A 224 -6.40 -5.67 -22.95
CA ILE A 224 -4.95 -5.68 -23.21
C ILE A 224 -4.19 -4.85 -22.16
N ARG A 225 -4.69 -3.64 -21.84
CA ARG A 225 -4.06 -2.78 -20.84
C ARG A 225 -4.09 -3.41 -19.45
N ASP A 226 -5.22 -4.00 -19.08
CA ASP A 226 -5.42 -4.61 -17.76
C ASP A 226 -4.53 -5.86 -17.62
N TYR A 227 -4.44 -6.68 -18.67
CA TYR A 227 -3.51 -7.83 -18.76
C TYR A 227 -2.04 -7.44 -18.58
N VAL A 228 -1.55 -6.45 -19.35
CA VAL A 228 -0.14 -6.01 -19.25
C VAL A 228 0.14 -5.41 -17.86
N LYS A 229 -0.80 -4.64 -17.27
CA LYS A 229 -0.67 -4.14 -15.91
C LYS A 229 -0.54 -5.28 -14.89
N LYS A 230 -1.37 -6.31 -15.02
CA LYS A 230 -1.35 -7.49 -14.13
C LYS A 230 -0.02 -8.23 -14.18
N ILE A 231 0.51 -8.50 -15.39
CA ILE A 231 1.82 -9.14 -15.57
C ILE A 231 2.95 -8.32 -14.96
N MET A 232 3.03 -7.04 -15.30
CA MET A 232 4.09 -6.19 -14.76
C MET A 232 3.99 -6.07 -13.24
N GLY A 233 2.78 -6.07 -12.68
CA GLY A 233 2.52 -6.16 -11.24
C GLY A 233 3.10 -7.40 -10.59
N ARG A 234 2.77 -8.57 -11.12
CA ARG A 234 3.29 -9.86 -10.65
C ARG A 234 4.81 -9.91 -10.70
N ILE A 235 5.43 -9.41 -11.78
CA ILE A 235 6.88 -9.32 -11.92
C ILE A 235 7.48 -8.39 -10.86
N THR A 236 6.85 -7.23 -10.63
CA THR A 236 7.32 -6.28 -9.62
C THR A 236 7.26 -6.90 -8.22
N PHE A 237 6.19 -7.65 -7.91
CA PHE A 237 6.08 -8.39 -6.66
C PHE A 237 7.16 -9.45 -6.49
N LEU A 238 7.46 -10.23 -7.54
CA LEU A 238 8.57 -11.18 -7.52
C LEU A 238 9.91 -10.50 -7.20
N HIS A 239 10.09 -9.27 -7.66
CA HIS A 239 11.29 -8.50 -7.37
C HIS A 239 11.34 -8.04 -5.89
N PHE A 240 10.22 -7.82 -5.21
CA PHE A 240 10.23 -7.66 -3.75
C PHE A 240 10.52 -8.99 -3.03
N LEU A 241 9.97 -10.09 -3.53
CA LEU A 241 10.14 -11.43 -2.96
C LEU A 241 11.60 -11.90 -3.00
N GLN A 242 12.31 -11.65 -4.11
CA GLN A 242 13.74 -11.98 -4.22
C GLN A 242 14.60 -11.20 -3.21
N ARG A 243 14.23 -9.95 -2.87
CA ARG A 243 14.98 -9.13 -1.88
C ARG A 243 14.88 -9.70 -0.48
N LYS A 244 13.77 -10.40 -0.17
CA LYS A 244 13.61 -11.16 1.06
C LYS A 244 14.40 -12.48 1.07
N GLY A 245 14.96 -12.89 -0.07
CA GLY A 245 15.68 -14.15 -0.24
C GLY A 245 14.76 -15.35 -0.47
N TRP A 246 13.45 -15.14 -0.65
CA TRP A 246 12.46 -16.22 -0.83
C TRP A 246 12.44 -16.79 -2.26
N MET A 247 13.30 -16.27 -3.14
CA MET A 247 13.53 -16.79 -4.48
C MET A 247 14.87 -17.53 -4.51
N CYS A 248 14.90 -18.72 -3.91
CA CYS A 248 16.08 -19.61 -3.84
C CYS A 248 17.35 -18.95 -3.25
N GLY A 249 17.20 -17.95 -2.37
CA GLY A 249 18.31 -17.24 -1.73
C GLY A 249 19.07 -16.26 -2.63
N ASP A 250 18.64 -16.06 -3.88
CA ASP A 250 19.34 -15.20 -4.84
C ASP A 250 18.70 -13.79 -4.90
N LEU A 251 19.46 -12.78 -4.49
CA LEU A 251 19.02 -11.38 -4.48
C LEU A 251 18.88 -10.76 -5.89
N ASN A 252 19.33 -11.46 -6.93
CA ASN A 252 19.22 -11.10 -8.35
C ASN A 252 18.45 -12.17 -9.16
N TYR A 253 17.67 -13.02 -8.49
CA TYR A 253 17.08 -14.22 -9.07
C TYR A 253 16.33 -13.97 -10.38
N MET A 254 15.48 -12.94 -10.46
CA MET A 254 14.68 -12.69 -11.67
C MET A 254 15.56 -12.45 -12.91
N GLN A 255 16.67 -11.73 -12.75
CA GLN A 255 17.61 -11.49 -13.85
C GLN A 255 18.35 -12.80 -14.22
N ASN A 256 18.86 -13.52 -13.22
CA ASN A 256 19.60 -14.76 -13.43
C ASN A 256 18.72 -15.87 -14.05
N MET A 257 17.46 -15.98 -13.60
CA MET A 257 16.47 -16.90 -14.14
C MET A 257 16.21 -16.61 -15.62
N PHE A 258 16.08 -15.34 -16.01
CA PHE A 258 15.94 -14.97 -17.43
C PHE A 258 17.21 -15.27 -18.23
N GLU A 259 18.38 -14.87 -17.74
CA GLU A 259 19.66 -15.05 -18.44
C GLU A 259 20.03 -16.52 -18.66
N ASN A 260 19.66 -17.40 -17.74
CA ASN A 260 19.95 -18.84 -17.81
C ASN A 260 18.82 -19.65 -18.46
N SER A 261 17.64 -19.05 -18.69
CA SER A 261 16.50 -19.77 -19.28
C SER A 261 16.77 -20.24 -20.73
N LEU A 262 16.28 -21.43 -21.03
CA LEU A 262 16.19 -21.99 -22.39
C LEU A 262 15.00 -21.40 -23.17
N TYR A 263 14.02 -20.81 -22.48
CA TYR A 263 12.74 -20.36 -23.03
C TYR A 263 12.67 -18.84 -23.22
N LYS A 264 13.78 -18.17 -23.50
CA LYS A 264 13.83 -16.68 -23.60
C LYS A 264 12.83 -16.06 -24.57
N ASN A 265 12.53 -16.73 -25.68
CA ASN A 265 11.58 -16.24 -26.69
C ASN A 265 10.11 -16.58 -26.37
N ASP A 266 9.88 -17.31 -25.29
CA ASP A 266 8.56 -17.77 -24.83
C ASP A 266 8.46 -17.63 -23.31
N TYR A 267 9.11 -16.59 -22.78
CA TYR A 267 9.46 -16.53 -21.35
C TYR A 267 8.24 -16.33 -20.44
N LEU A 268 7.18 -15.70 -20.96
CA LEU A 268 5.94 -15.51 -20.23
C LEU A 268 5.28 -16.88 -19.97
N ASP A 269 4.85 -17.54 -21.03
CA ASP A 269 4.07 -18.79 -20.98
C ASP A 269 4.89 -19.98 -20.46
N SER A 270 6.18 -20.08 -20.83
CA SER A 270 7.03 -21.22 -20.45
C SER A 270 7.77 -21.06 -19.12
N VAL A 271 7.80 -19.87 -18.51
CA VAL A 271 8.55 -19.63 -17.25
C VAL A 271 7.73 -18.85 -16.24
N LEU A 272 7.26 -17.64 -16.59
CA LEU A 272 6.56 -16.78 -15.63
C LEU A 272 5.19 -17.33 -15.24
N GLU A 273 4.40 -17.84 -16.17
CA GLU A 273 3.09 -18.46 -15.87
C GLU A 273 3.22 -19.71 -14.98
N PRO A 274 4.12 -20.67 -15.26
CA PRO A 274 4.40 -21.77 -14.34
C PRO A 274 4.82 -21.30 -12.95
N LEU A 275 5.59 -20.22 -12.86
CA LEU A 275 6.01 -19.65 -11.58
C LEU A 275 4.83 -19.00 -10.84
N PHE A 276 4.02 -18.19 -11.53
CA PHE A 276 2.83 -17.53 -10.99
C PHE A 276 1.80 -18.56 -10.52
N PHE A 277 1.32 -19.39 -11.43
CA PHE A 277 0.18 -20.26 -11.21
C PHE A 277 0.61 -21.60 -10.61
N GLY A 278 1.69 -22.17 -11.12
CA GLY A 278 2.15 -23.51 -10.75
C GLY A 278 2.98 -23.59 -9.48
N ILE A 279 3.64 -22.50 -9.05
CA ILE A 279 4.48 -22.51 -7.84
C ILE A 279 3.89 -21.62 -6.75
N LEU A 280 3.67 -20.34 -7.02
CA LEU A 280 3.23 -19.36 -6.02
C LEU A 280 1.76 -19.56 -5.66
N ASN A 281 0.94 -20.00 -6.61
CA ASN A 281 -0.48 -20.27 -6.39
C ASN A 281 -0.84 -21.76 -6.18
N THR A 282 0.12 -22.68 -6.18
CA THR A 282 -0.17 -24.11 -6.02
C THR A 282 0.64 -24.75 -4.90
N LYS A 283 -0.04 -25.52 -4.03
CA LYS A 283 0.58 -26.22 -2.91
C LYS A 283 1.61 -27.23 -3.42
N PRO A 284 2.73 -27.45 -2.70
CA PRO A 284 3.80 -28.35 -3.14
C PRO A 284 3.35 -29.75 -3.59
N ALA A 285 2.33 -30.32 -2.94
CA ALA A 285 1.82 -31.66 -3.25
C ALA A 285 1.05 -31.75 -4.59
N GLU A 286 0.56 -30.63 -5.12
CA GLU A 286 -0.31 -30.57 -6.30
C GLU A 286 0.45 -30.09 -7.55
N ARG A 287 1.65 -29.50 -7.37
CA ARG A 287 2.44 -28.88 -8.44
C ARG A 287 2.73 -29.85 -9.59
N GLU A 288 3.11 -31.10 -9.30
CA GLU A 288 3.48 -32.05 -10.35
C GLU A 288 2.31 -32.45 -11.25
N ALA A 289 1.11 -32.60 -10.68
CA ALA A 289 -0.10 -32.90 -11.45
C ALA A 289 -0.46 -31.70 -12.34
N LEU A 290 -0.46 -30.49 -11.78
CA LEU A 290 -0.77 -29.27 -12.52
C LEU A 290 0.21 -29.02 -13.68
N PHE A 291 1.52 -29.18 -13.44
CA PHE A 291 2.51 -29.05 -14.51
C PHE A 291 2.31 -30.08 -15.62
N ALA A 292 1.84 -31.29 -15.30
CA ALA A 292 1.52 -32.29 -16.31
C ALA A 292 0.29 -31.91 -17.15
N ASP A 293 -0.75 -31.38 -16.50
CA ASP A 293 -2.00 -30.98 -17.15
C ASP A 293 -1.78 -29.81 -18.12
N TYR A 294 -0.95 -28.84 -17.75
CA TYR A 294 -0.61 -27.68 -18.58
C TYR A 294 0.59 -27.91 -19.52
N GLY A 295 1.24 -29.07 -19.43
CA GLY A 295 2.41 -29.38 -20.26
C GLY A 295 3.66 -28.54 -19.95
N TRP A 296 3.76 -28.00 -18.73
CA TRP A 296 4.90 -27.22 -18.28
C TRP A 296 6.13 -28.09 -17.96
N ASP A 297 7.31 -27.48 -18.02
CA ASP A 297 8.58 -28.17 -17.76
C ASP A 297 8.72 -28.57 -16.28
N LYS A 298 8.56 -29.86 -16.00
CA LYS A 298 8.67 -30.44 -14.65
C LYS A 298 10.06 -30.26 -14.03
N SER A 299 11.11 -30.05 -14.82
CA SER A 299 12.45 -29.83 -14.26
C SER A 299 12.52 -28.54 -13.42
N LEU A 300 11.68 -27.55 -13.73
CA LEU A 300 11.59 -26.29 -13.00
C LEU A 300 11.04 -26.46 -11.58
N ILE A 301 10.22 -27.49 -11.31
CA ILE A 301 9.72 -27.79 -9.96
C ILE A 301 10.88 -28.06 -8.99
N ALA A 302 11.92 -28.76 -9.46
CA ALA A 302 13.09 -29.08 -8.65
C ALA A 302 13.96 -27.84 -8.38
N GLU A 303 14.06 -26.93 -9.36
CA GLU A 303 14.75 -25.64 -9.21
C GLU A 303 14.02 -24.73 -8.20
N TRP A 304 12.68 -24.73 -8.25
CA TRP A 304 11.82 -23.85 -7.46
C TRP A 304 11.30 -24.45 -6.15
N LYS A 305 11.93 -25.53 -5.67
CA LYS A 305 11.50 -26.24 -4.46
C LYS A 305 11.45 -25.34 -3.22
N ASP A 306 12.32 -24.32 -3.17
CA ASP A 306 12.47 -23.40 -2.04
C ASP A 306 11.60 -22.14 -2.19
N ILE A 307 10.87 -22.00 -3.30
CA ILE A 307 9.92 -20.89 -3.52
C ILE A 307 8.60 -21.22 -2.80
N PRO A 308 8.13 -20.31 -1.92
CA PRO A 308 6.97 -20.58 -1.08
C PRO A 308 5.65 -20.54 -1.86
N TYR A 309 4.65 -21.18 -1.28
CA TYR A 309 3.25 -21.03 -1.70
C TYR A 309 2.63 -19.81 -1.01
N LEU A 310 2.00 -18.93 -1.78
CA LEU A 310 1.48 -17.63 -1.34
C LEU A 310 -0.05 -17.47 -1.39
N ASN A 311 -0.80 -18.50 -1.81
CA ASN A 311 -2.26 -18.61 -1.64
C ASN A 311 -3.17 -17.64 -2.43
N GLY A 312 -3.18 -17.70 -3.77
CA GLY A 312 -4.22 -17.04 -4.58
C GLY A 312 -3.96 -15.57 -4.91
N GLY A 313 -4.96 -14.72 -4.71
CA GLY A 313 -5.02 -13.30 -5.05
C GLY A 313 -4.26 -12.90 -6.33
N LEU A 314 -3.16 -12.15 -6.23
CA LEU A 314 -2.42 -11.65 -7.41
C LEU A 314 -2.04 -12.75 -8.40
N PHE A 315 -1.74 -13.95 -7.91
CA PHE A 315 -1.32 -15.09 -8.73
C PHE A 315 -2.48 -16.00 -9.11
N GLU A 316 -3.73 -15.55 -8.95
CA GLU A 316 -4.89 -16.23 -9.51
C GLU A 316 -4.95 -16.03 -11.01
N ARG A 317 -5.18 -17.16 -11.69
CA ARG A 317 -5.40 -17.20 -13.13
C ARG A 317 -6.86 -16.85 -13.41
N ASP A 318 -7.10 -15.92 -14.32
CA ASP A 318 -8.45 -15.57 -14.79
C ASP A 318 -8.55 -15.60 -16.32
N GLU A 319 -9.73 -15.29 -16.86
CA GLU A 319 -9.99 -15.32 -18.30
C GLU A 319 -9.04 -14.43 -19.12
N GLU A 320 -8.46 -13.40 -18.50
CA GLU A 320 -7.52 -12.49 -19.17
C GLU A 320 -6.12 -13.10 -19.30
N ASP A 321 -5.81 -14.14 -18.52
CA ASP A 321 -4.55 -14.90 -18.56
C ASP A 321 -4.60 -16.10 -19.55
N GLU A 322 -5.76 -16.42 -20.12
CA GLU A 322 -5.91 -17.54 -21.08
C GLU A 322 -5.32 -17.30 -22.50
N PRO A 323 -5.30 -16.06 -23.04
CA PRO A 323 -4.70 -15.79 -24.35
C PRO A 323 -3.19 -16.10 -24.39
N GLU A 324 -2.76 -16.97 -25.31
CA GLU A 324 -1.34 -17.26 -25.56
C GLU A 324 -0.60 -15.99 -26.00
N SER A 325 0.40 -15.57 -25.20
CA SER A 325 0.95 -14.21 -25.25
C SER A 325 2.46 -14.19 -25.38
N ARG A 326 2.93 -14.28 -26.64
CA ARG A 326 4.36 -14.35 -26.93
C ARG A 326 5.00 -12.98 -27.17
N PHE A 327 5.92 -12.60 -26.28
CA PHE A 327 6.74 -11.39 -26.40
C PHE A 327 8.19 -11.71 -26.78
N PRO A 328 8.87 -10.86 -27.57
CA PRO A 328 10.28 -11.04 -27.87
C PRO A 328 11.13 -10.98 -26.60
N ALA A 329 12.17 -11.83 -26.53
CA ALA A 329 13.06 -11.93 -25.37
C ALA A 329 13.61 -10.59 -24.88
N ASP A 330 13.86 -9.64 -25.79
CA ASP A 330 14.45 -8.35 -25.45
C ASP A 330 13.55 -7.51 -24.51
N TYR A 331 12.23 -7.70 -24.54
CA TYR A 331 11.31 -6.97 -23.65
C TYR A 331 11.54 -7.35 -22.18
N PHE A 332 11.56 -8.65 -21.88
CA PHE A 332 11.84 -9.14 -20.53
C PHE A 332 13.29 -8.87 -20.12
N LYS A 333 14.24 -8.98 -21.05
CA LYS A 333 15.64 -8.61 -20.80
C LYS A 333 15.77 -7.17 -20.32
N ARG A 334 15.20 -6.22 -21.06
CA ARG A 334 15.23 -4.79 -20.70
C ARG A 334 14.49 -4.53 -19.39
N LEU A 335 13.36 -5.19 -19.18
CA LEU A 335 12.57 -5.06 -17.94
C LEU A 335 13.36 -5.51 -16.70
N PHE A 336 13.99 -6.69 -16.73
CA PHE A 336 14.79 -7.19 -15.61
C PHE A 336 16.07 -6.39 -15.40
N GLN A 337 16.71 -5.94 -16.48
CA GLN A 337 17.85 -5.02 -16.40
C GLN A 337 17.45 -3.69 -15.75
N PHE A 338 16.29 -3.15 -16.13
CA PHE A 338 15.72 -1.95 -15.51
C PHE A 338 15.49 -2.18 -14.01
N PHE A 339 14.83 -3.27 -13.60
CA PHE A 339 14.61 -3.54 -12.18
C PHE A 339 15.93 -3.66 -11.40
N SER A 340 16.97 -4.28 -11.97
CA SER A 340 18.27 -4.41 -11.30
C SER A 340 19.08 -3.11 -11.20
N GLU A 341 18.65 -2.03 -11.86
CA GLU A 341 19.20 -0.68 -11.64
C GLU A 341 18.76 -0.07 -10.30
N TYR A 342 17.65 -0.56 -9.74
CA TYR A 342 17.03 0.01 -8.54
C TYR A 342 17.20 -0.88 -7.32
N ASN A 343 17.42 -0.24 -6.17
CA ASN A 343 17.38 -0.93 -4.89
C ASN A 343 15.93 -1.02 -4.43
N PHE A 344 15.38 -2.22 -4.31
CA PHE A 344 14.05 -2.44 -3.75
C PHE A 344 14.14 -2.65 -2.24
N THR A 345 13.32 -1.92 -1.50
CA THR A 345 13.18 -2.02 -0.05
C THR A 345 11.91 -2.78 0.26
N ILE A 346 11.97 -3.69 1.23
CA ILE A 346 10.78 -4.45 1.63
C ILE A 346 9.88 -3.61 2.56
N ASP A 347 10.47 -2.74 3.38
CA ASP A 347 9.76 -1.80 4.26
C ASP A 347 9.15 -0.61 3.48
N GLU A 348 7.92 -0.22 3.84
CA GLU A 348 7.35 1.08 3.44
C GLU A 348 7.99 2.22 4.28
N ASN A 349 8.36 3.30 3.60
CA ASN A 349 9.04 4.44 4.24
C ASN A 349 8.11 5.26 5.15
N ASP A 350 8.54 5.53 6.40
CA ASP A 350 7.86 6.47 7.32
C ASP A 350 8.07 7.92 6.86
N PRO A 351 7.10 8.84 7.07
CA PRO A 351 7.26 10.26 6.71
C PRO A 351 8.53 10.94 7.27
N ASN A 352 9.08 10.46 8.39
CA ASN A 352 10.28 10.99 9.02
C ASN A 352 11.52 10.12 8.79
N ASP A 353 11.36 8.89 8.33
CA ASP A 353 12.44 7.90 8.22
C ASP A 353 12.25 7.04 6.98
N ALA A 354 13.05 7.32 5.96
CA ALA A 354 12.97 6.71 4.66
C ALA A 354 14.30 6.05 4.28
N GLU A 355 14.24 4.81 3.83
CA GLU A 355 15.32 4.15 3.10
C GLU A 355 15.24 4.53 1.62
N VAL A 356 16.40 4.87 1.03
CA VAL A 356 16.50 5.26 -0.37
C VAL A 356 16.44 4.02 -1.25
N GLY A 357 15.25 3.77 -1.78
CA GLY A 357 14.96 2.68 -2.69
C GLY A 357 13.51 2.69 -3.14
N VAL A 358 13.15 1.69 -3.94
CA VAL A 358 11.78 1.44 -4.39
C VAL A 358 11.05 0.69 -3.28
N ASP A 359 10.12 1.37 -2.63
CA ASP A 359 9.30 0.82 -1.54
C ASP A 359 7.94 0.29 -2.04
N PRO A 360 7.19 -0.50 -1.25
CA PRO A 360 5.87 -0.99 -1.64
C PRO A 360 4.84 0.12 -1.88
N GLU A 361 4.97 1.30 -1.25
CA GLU A 361 4.04 2.41 -1.48
C GLU A 361 4.15 2.95 -2.91
N MET A 362 5.35 2.92 -3.49
CA MET A 362 5.54 3.29 -4.89
C MET A 362 4.68 2.47 -5.84
N LEU A 363 4.33 1.22 -5.51
CA LEU A 363 3.37 0.43 -6.29
C LEU A 363 2.03 1.16 -6.39
N GLY A 364 1.54 1.72 -5.29
CA GLY A 364 0.34 2.55 -5.27
C GLY A 364 0.43 3.68 -6.29
N LYS A 365 1.51 4.47 -6.24
CA LYS A 365 1.74 5.57 -7.18
C LYS A 365 1.87 5.10 -8.63
N ILE A 366 2.62 4.03 -8.87
CA ILE A 366 2.87 3.50 -10.22
C ILE A 366 1.56 3.09 -10.83
N PHE A 367 0.79 2.27 -10.14
CA PHE A 367 -0.45 1.77 -10.68
C PHE A 367 -1.53 2.84 -10.76
N GLU A 368 -1.70 3.70 -9.75
CA GLU A 368 -2.65 4.82 -9.79
C GLU A 368 -2.39 5.75 -10.99
N ASN A 369 -1.12 5.98 -11.32
CA ASN A 369 -0.75 6.84 -12.44
C ASN A 369 -0.62 6.08 -13.78
N LEU A 370 -0.40 4.77 -13.79
CA LEU A 370 -0.56 3.94 -15.02
C LEU A 370 -2.03 3.74 -15.39
N LEU A 371 -2.93 3.98 -14.45
CA LEU A 371 -4.36 4.18 -14.72
C LEU A 371 -4.63 5.56 -15.36
N GLU A 372 -3.65 6.23 -15.97
CA GLU A 372 -3.76 7.54 -16.64
C GLU A 372 -4.84 7.63 -17.74
N ASP A 373 -5.54 6.54 -18.05
CA ASP A 373 -6.87 6.55 -18.70
C ASP A 373 -7.96 7.22 -17.82
N ASN A 374 -7.68 7.58 -16.56
CA ASN A 374 -8.66 7.97 -15.54
C ASN A 374 -8.46 9.38 -14.92
N LYS A 375 -7.82 10.34 -15.60
CA LYS A 375 -7.92 11.75 -15.14
C LYS A 375 -9.38 12.23 -15.04
N ASP A 376 -10.28 11.60 -15.79
CA ASP A 376 -11.73 11.82 -15.72
C ASP A 376 -12.41 11.20 -14.48
N LYS A 377 -11.73 10.33 -13.71
CA LYS A 377 -12.29 9.65 -12.51
C LYS A 377 -11.86 10.28 -11.18
N GLY A 378 -11.03 11.32 -11.18
CA GLY A 378 -10.72 12.11 -9.97
C GLY A 378 -10.05 11.33 -8.83
N ALA A 379 -9.32 10.25 -9.13
CA ALA A 379 -8.45 9.55 -8.18
C ALA A 379 -7.15 10.34 -8.02
N PHE A 380 -6.80 10.70 -6.77
CA PHE A 380 -5.60 11.48 -6.47
C PHE A 380 -4.81 10.81 -5.35
N TYR A 381 -3.51 10.66 -5.57
CA TYR A 381 -2.56 10.26 -4.54
C TYR A 381 -2.67 11.21 -3.34
N THR A 382 -2.78 10.64 -2.14
CA THR A 382 -2.85 11.38 -0.88
C THR A 382 -1.47 11.41 -0.24
N PRO A 383 -0.85 12.58 0.03
CA PRO A 383 0.47 12.65 0.63
C PRO A 383 0.54 11.95 1.99
N LYS A 384 1.67 11.29 2.29
CA LYS A 384 1.83 10.46 3.49
C LYS A 384 1.57 11.23 4.78
N GLU A 385 1.98 12.50 4.85
CA GLU A 385 1.78 13.37 6.01
C GLU A 385 0.29 13.61 6.29
N ILE A 386 -0.51 13.77 5.23
CA ILE A 386 -1.96 13.94 5.33
C ILE A 386 -2.62 12.64 5.81
N VAL A 387 -2.21 11.51 5.20
CA VAL A 387 -2.70 10.18 5.59
C VAL A 387 -2.44 9.94 7.07
N ARG A 388 -1.19 10.11 7.51
CA ARG A 388 -0.79 9.93 8.90
C ARG A 388 -1.62 10.81 9.84
N TYR A 389 -1.73 12.11 9.55
CA TYR A 389 -2.51 13.03 10.35
C TYR A 389 -3.97 12.57 10.51
N MET A 390 -4.63 12.23 9.39
CA MET A 390 -6.03 11.79 9.41
C MET A 390 -6.20 10.46 10.19
N CYS A 391 -5.29 9.50 9.99
CA CYS A 391 -5.31 8.23 10.73
C CYS A 391 -5.17 8.46 12.25
N GLN A 392 -4.23 9.32 12.66
CA GLN A 392 -4.02 9.66 14.06
C GLN A 392 -5.22 10.36 14.68
N GLU A 393 -5.78 11.37 14.01
CA GLU A 393 -6.96 12.09 14.51
C GLU A 393 -8.20 11.19 14.61
N SER A 394 -8.42 10.32 13.62
CA SER A 394 -9.49 9.33 13.64
C SER A 394 -9.33 8.34 14.80
N LEU A 395 -8.11 7.86 15.05
CA LEU A 395 -7.82 6.95 16.15
C LEU A 395 -8.00 7.64 17.51
N ILE A 396 -7.53 8.88 17.66
CA ILE A 396 -7.72 9.69 18.88
C ILE A 396 -9.21 9.85 19.20
N ALA A 397 -10.02 10.24 18.21
CA ALA A 397 -11.46 10.46 18.40
C ALA A 397 -12.19 9.16 18.81
N TYR A 398 -11.84 8.04 18.18
CA TYR A 398 -12.35 6.72 18.54
C TYR A 398 -11.97 6.33 19.97
N LEU A 399 -10.68 6.44 20.34
CA LEU A 399 -10.21 6.06 21.66
C LEU A 399 -10.80 6.95 22.75
N GLU A 400 -10.97 8.25 22.50
CA GLU A 400 -11.63 9.19 23.43
C GLU A 400 -13.05 8.73 23.76
N THR A 401 -13.79 8.33 22.73
CA THR A 401 -15.19 7.87 22.85
C THR A 401 -15.29 6.55 23.62
N ASN A 402 -14.35 5.62 23.43
CA ASN A 402 -14.51 4.23 23.90
C ASN A 402 -13.73 3.89 25.18
N THR A 403 -12.69 4.65 25.55
CA THR A 403 -11.79 4.28 26.66
C THR A 403 -12.02 5.07 27.96
N SER A 404 -12.72 6.20 27.92
CA SER A 404 -12.88 7.11 29.07
C SER A 404 -11.54 7.57 29.66
N ILE A 405 -10.51 7.68 28.82
CA ILE A 405 -9.21 8.29 29.13
C ILE A 405 -9.27 9.77 28.73
N ALA A 406 -8.56 10.63 29.44
CA ALA A 406 -8.52 12.06 29.11
C ALA A 406 -7.92 12.28 27.71
N LYS A 407 -8.54 13.16 26.91
CA LYS A 407 -8.17 13.44 25.52
C LYS A 407 -6.68 13.71 25.32
N GLU A 408 -6.10 14.57 26.15
CA GLU A 408 -4.67 14.92 26.05
C GLU A 408 -3.75 13.71 26.20
N LYS A 409 -4.09 12.77 27.10
CA LYS A 409 -3.31 11.54 27.30
C LYS A 409 -3.43 10.60 26.11
N ILE A 410 -4.62 10.49 25.53
CA ILE A 410 -4.84 9.69 24.31
C ILE A 410 -4.07 10.30 23.14
N ARG A 411 -4.14 11.62 22.98
CA ARG A 411 -3.41 12.34 21.93
C ARG A 411 -1.90 12.11 22.07
N GLN A 412 -1.33 12.28 23.26
CA GLN A 412 0.08 12.02 23.50
C GLN A 412 0.45 10.55 23.22
N PHE A 413 -0.40 9.61 23.62
CA PHE A 413 -0.22 8.18 23.32
C PHE A 413 -0.28 7.86 21.83
N VAL A 414 -1.23 8.39 21.06
CA VAL A 414 -1.31 8.09 19.62
C VAL A 414 -0.18 8.76 18.85
N LEU A 415 0.18 10.01 19.18
CA LEU A 415 1.24 10.74 18.49
C LEU A 415 2.65 10.19 18.80
N SER A 416 2.86 9.77 20.05
CA SER A 416 4.11 9.20 20.55
C SER A 416 3.83 8.02 21.50
N PRO A 417 3.54 6.82 21.00
CA PRO A 417 3.15 5.66 21.83
C PRO A 417 4.10 5.36 22.98
N GLU A 418 5.41 5.36 22.71
CA GLU A 418 6.46 5.05 23.69
C GLU A 418 6.51 6.04 24.87
N GLU A 419 6.31 7.33 24.59
CA GLU A 419 6.32 8.38 25.62
C GLU A 419 4.95 8.47 26.32
N GLY A 420 3.87 8.44 25.53
CA GLY A 420 2.52 8.63 26.03
C GLY A 420 1.98 7.45 26.86
N VAL A 421 2.48 6.23 26.66
CA VAL A 421 2.04 5.06 27.46
C VAL A 421 2.36 5.22 28.95
N VAL A 422 3.40 5.97 29.29
CA VAL A 422 3.84 6.21 30.68
C VAL A 422 2.75 6.92 31.48
N ASP A 423 2.02 7.82 30.82
CA ASP A 423 0.95 8.61 31.43
C ASP A 423 -0.41 7.87 31.50
N ILE A 424 -0.50 6.67 30.91
CA ILE A 424 -1.70 5.84 30.91
C ILE A 424 -1.73 4.95 32.17
N PRO A 425 -2.78 5.05 33.02
CA PRO A 425 -2.93 4.20 34.19
C PRO A 425 -3.00 2.71 33.82
N GLU A 426 -2.32 1.85 34.59
CA GLU A 426 -2.20 0.41 34.32
C GLU A 426 -3.57 -0.28 34.18
N ASN A 427 -4.53 0.07 35.04
CA ASN A 427 -5.90 -0.46 35.01
C ASN A 427 -6.70 -0.03 33.77
N LYS A 428 -6.22 0.97 33.00
CA LYS A 428 -6.83 1.41 31.74
C LYS A 428 -6.11 0.88 30.51
N LYS A 429 -4.87 0.38 30.62
CA LYS A 429 -4.11 -0.17 29.49
C LYS A 429 -4.81 -1.37 28.84
N THR A 430 -5.37 -2.28 29.64
CA THR A 430 -6.14 -3.42 29.11
C THR A 430 -7.37 -2.98 28.33
N LYS A 431 -8.09 -1.96 28.81
CA LYS A 431 -9.26 -1.39 28.09
C LYS A 431 -8.85 -0.68 26.81
N LEU A 432 -7.70 0.00 26.83
CA LEU A 432 -7.13 0.67 25.67
C LEU A 432 -6.71 -0.35 24.60
N LEU A 433 -6.02 -1.43 25.00
CA LEU A 433 -5.65 -2.53 24.10
C LEU A 433 -6.88 -3.20 23.50
N ALA A 434 -7.89 -3.54 24.31
CA ALA A 434 -9.14 -4.11 23.81
C ALA A 434 -9.85 -3.19 22.80
N ALA A 435 -9.84 -1.88 23.04
CA ALA A 435 -10.41 -0.93 22.07
C ALA A 435 -9.66 -0.93 20.74
N LEU A 436 -8.32 -1.04 20.77
CA LEU A 436 -7.48 -1.14 19.57
C LEU A 436 -7.67 -2.48 18.83
N GLU A 437 -7.97 -3.56 19.56
CA GLU A 437 -8.23 -4.89 18.99
C GLU A 437 -9.62 -5.01 18.37
N GLU A 438 -10.62 -4.30 18.91
CA GLU A 438 -12.02 -4.41 18.47
C GLU A 438 -12.42 -3.40 17.38
N VAL A 439 -11.61 -2.36 17.14
CA VAL A 439 -11.99 -1.25 16.23
C VAL A 439 -12.25 -1.74 14.81
N LYS A 440 -13.38 -1.36 14.19
CA LYS A 440 -13.68 -1.67 12.78
C LYS A 440 -13.58 -0.40 11.95
N ILE A 441 -12.68 -0.40 10.97
CA ILE A 441 -12.35 0.77 10.16
C ILE A 441 -12.56 0.48 8.69
N CYS A 442 -13.25 1.38 7.99
CA CYS A 442 -13.53 1.23 6.57
C CYS A 442 -13.02 2.41 5.74
N ASP A 443 -12.42 2.11 4.59
CA ASP A 443 -12.29 3.06 3.48
C ASP A 443 -13.21 2.68 2.29
N PRO A 444 -14.30 3.42 2.04
CA PRO A 444 -15.25 3.11 0.97
C PRO A 444 -14.74 3.52 -0.42
N ALA A 445 -13.57 4.14 -0.53
CA ALA A 445 -12.89 4.46 -1.79
C ALA A 445 -11.39 4.23 -1.60
N ILE A 446 -11.03 2.97 -1.32
CA ILE A 446 -9.71 2.60 -0.79
C ILE A 446 -8.54 2.96 -1.71
N GLY A 447 -8.74 3.03 -3.03
CA GLY A 447 -7.66 3.26 -3.98
C GLY A 447 -6.53 2.24 -3.79
N SER A 448 -5.27 2.69 -3.83
CA SER A 448 -4.12 1.85 -3.55
C SER A 448 -3.92 1.48 -2.06
N GLY A 449 -4.84 1.81 -1.16
CA GLY A 449 -4.78 1.43 0.25
C GLY A 449 -3.98 2.38 1.14
N ALA A 450 -3.85 3.67 0.79
CA ALA A 450 -3.08 4.64 1.58
C ALA A 450 -3.57 4.78 3.03
N PHE A 451 -4.86 5.05 3.28
CA PHE A 451 -5.38 5.16 4.65
C PHE A 451 -5.38 3.84 5.41
N PRO A 452 -5.80 2.72 4.82
CA PRO A 452 -5.70 1.42 5.48
C PRO A 452 -4.27 1.05 5.89
N MET A 453 -3.27 1.30 5.05
CA MET A 453 -1.85 1.10 5.40
C MET A 453 -1.38 2.07 6.50
N GLY A 454 -1.82 3.33 6.45
CA GLY A 454 -1.55 4.30 7.51
C GLY A 454 -2.11 3.84 8.86
N LEU A 455 -3.36 3.39 8.89
CA LEU A 455 -4.01 2.85 10.09
C LEU A 455 -3.38 1.57 10.59
N LEU A 456 -2.95 0.67 9.69
CA LEU A 456 -2.19 -0.53 10.06
C LEU A 456 -0.96 -0.15 10.89
N ASN A 457 -0.18 0.83 10.42
CA ASN A 457 1.03 1.27 11.10
C ASN A 457 0.73 1.94 12.45
N GLU A 458 -0.26 2.83 12.52
CA GLU A 458 -0.63 3.50 13.78
C GLU A 458 -1.17 2.50 14.83
N LEU A 459 -2.02 1.55 14.41
CA LEU A 459 -2.54 0.49 15.30
C LEU A 459 -1.42 -0.44 15.75
N LEU A 460 -0.50 -0.82 14.86
CA LEU A 460 0.64 -1.67 15.17
C LEU A 460 1.50 -1.02 16.25
N HIS A 461 1.96 0.21 16.03
CA HIS A 461 2.80 0.93 17.01
C HIS A 461 2.10 1.08 18.37
N CYS A 462 0.80 1.40 18.39
CA CYS A 462 0.05 1.51 19.64
C CYS A 462 -0.04 0.16 20.38
N ARG A 463 -0.30 -0.94 19.66
CA ARG A 463 -0.42 -2.29 20.25
C ARG A 463 0.92 -2.82 20.73
N GLU A 464 2.00 -2.64 19.95
CA GLU A 464 3.37 -3.04 20.31
C GLU A 464 3.77 -2.50 21.69
N VAL A 465 3.54 -1.21 21.93
CA VAL A 465 3.87 -0.56 23.22
C VAL A 465 3.01 -1.06 24.38
N LEU A 466 1.76 -1.45 24.11
CA LEU A 466 0.86 -2.00 25.14
C LEU A 466 1.08 -3.50 25.41
N SER A 467 1.60 -4.25 24.44
CA SER A 467 1.87 -5.69 24.54
C SER A 467 3.14 -6.03 25.32
N GLY A 468 3.98 -5.04 25.66
CA GLY A 468 5.14 -5.22 26.52
C GLY A 468 6.36 -5.79 25.80
N THR A 469 7.17 -6.62 26.49
CA THR A 469 8.48 -7.08 25.99
C THR A 469 8.46 -8.35 25.13
N TYR A 470 7.38 -9.13 25.17
CA TYR A 470 7.25 -10.38 24.41
C TYR A 470 5.95 -10.37 23.62
N TYR A 471 6.04 -10.04 22.34
CA TYR A 471 4.95 -10.16 21.38
C TYR A 471 5.50 -10.56 20.01
N ASP A 472 4.64 -11.18 19.21
CA ASP A 472 4.94 -11.44 17.80
C ASP A 472 4.33 -10.30 16.96
N ARG A 473 5.22 -9.50 16.37
CA ARG A 473 4.85 -8.36 15.52
C ARG A 473 4.01 -8.79 14.32
N THR A 474 4.38 -9.92 13.71
CA THR A 474 3.69 -10.47 12.53
C THR A 474 2.28 -10.89 12.89
N GLU A 475 2.09 -11.53 14.04
CA GLU A 475 0.75 -11.93 14.50
C GLU A 475 -0.14 -10.72 14.84
N ILE A 476 0.42 -9.68 15.48
CA ILE A 476 -0.33 -8.42 15.68
C ILE A 476 -0.72 -7.82 14.34
N LYS A 477 0.20 -7.75 13.37
CA LYS A 477 -0.06 -7.20 12.04
C LYS A 477 -1.14 -7.99 11.30
N LYS A 478 -1.04 -9.32 11.26
CA LYS A 478 -2.06 -10.22 10.68
C LYS A 478 -3.42 -10.01 11.36
N SER A 479 -3.44 -9.93 12.69
CA SER A 479 -4.64 -9.64 13.47
C SER A 479 -5.28 -8.32 13.07
N ILE A 480 -4.49 -7.24 12.88
CA ILE A 480 -5.01 -5.93 12.47
C ILE A 480 -5.64 -6.00 11.08
N ILE A 481 -4.93 -6.58 10.11
CA ILE A 481 -5.39 -6.68 8.73
C ILE A 481 -6.66 -7.53 8.64
N GLN A 482 -6.73 -8.62 9.39
CA GLN A 482 -7.88 -9.52 9.37
C GLN A 482 -9.11 -8.98 10.11
N ASN A 483 -8.91 -8.23 11.20
CA ASN A 483 -10.01 -7.91 12.12
C ASN A 483 -10.36 -6.44 12.18
N ASN A 484 -9.49 -5.52 11.76
CA ASN A 484 -9.72 -4.09 11.97
C ASN A 484 -9.93 -3.31 10.66
N ILE A 485 -9.33 -3.76 9.56
CA ILE A 485 -9.25 -2.98 8.32
C ILE A 485 -10.19 -3.54 7.25
N TYR A 486 -10.96 -2.66 6.63
CA TYR A 486 -11.91 -2.96 5.57
C TYR A 486 -11.83 -1.88 4.48
N GLY A 487 -12.11 -2.23 3.24
CA GLY A 487 -12.17 -1.27 2.16
C GLY A 487 -12.81 -1.78 0.88
N VAL A 488 -13.30 -0.83 0.09
CA VAL A 488 -14.01 -1.10 -1.16
C VAL A 488 -13.53 -0.11 -2.22
N ASP A 489 -13.26 -0.60 -3.42
CA ASP A 489 -13.01 0.24 -4.59
C ASP A 489 -13.81 -0.26 -5.80
N ILE A 490 -14.19 0.65 -6.70
CA ILE A 490 -14.90 0.26 -7.93
C ILE A 490 -13.95 -0.38 -8.96
N GLU A 491 -12.66 -0.05 -8.92
CA GLU A 491 -11.65 -0.55 -9.85
C GLU A 491 -10.91 -1.77 -9.27
N LYS A 492 -11.01 -2.93 -9.93
CA LYS A 492 -10.30 -4.16 -9.55
C LYS A 492 -8.79 -3.92 -9.35
N GLY A 493 -8.16 -3.18 -10.27
CA GLY A 493 -6.73 -2.89 -10.17
C GLY A 493 -6.35 -2.17 -8.87
N ALA A 494 -7.17 -1.22 -8.38
CA ALA A 494 -6.94 -0.53 -7.11
C ALA A 494 -6.97 -1.50 -5.93
N VAL A 495 -8.00 -2.35 -5.90
CA VAL A 495 -8.18 -3.43 -4.91
C VAL A 495 -6.96 -4.37 -4.91
N ASP A 496 -6.51 -4.81 -6.08
CA ASP A 496 -5.36 -5.71 -6.20
C ASP A 496 -4.08 -5.10 -5.64
N ILE A 497 -3.83 -3.80 -5.88
CA ILE A 497 -2.66 -3.09 -5.34
C ILE A 497 -2.75 -2.95 -3.81
N ALA A 498 -3.93 -2.61 -3.29
CA ALA A 498 -4.13 -2.51 -1.86
C ALA A 498 -3.86 -3.86 -1.18
N ARG A 499 -4.39 -4.97 -1.73
CA ARG A 499 -4.09 -6.34 -1.28
C ARG A 499 -2.58 -6.63 -1.37
N LEU A 500 -1.94 -6.27 -2.47
CA LEU A 500 -0.52 -6.45 -2.69
C LEU A 500 0.35 -5.77 -1.63
N ARG A 501 0.02 -4.52 -1.29
CA ARG A 501 0.74 -3.75 -0.26
C ARG A 501 0.58 -4.37 1.12
N PHE A 502 -0.63 -4.80 1.47
CA PHE A 502 -0.86 -5.54 2.72
C PHE A 502 -0.05 -6.84 2.76
N TRP A 503 0.00 -7.60 1.67
CA TRP A 503 0.83 -8.80 1.61
C TRP A 503 2.31 -8.51 1.78
N LEU A 504 2.85 -7.53 1.06
CA LEU A 504 4.25 -7.12 1.21
C LEU A 504 4.54 -6.73 2.65
N SER A 505 3.64 -5.99 3.30
CA SER A 505 3.78 -5.59 4.70
C SER A 505 3.88 -6.77 5.67
N ILE A 506 3.23 -7.90 5.38
CA ILE A 506 3.31 -9.12 6.18
C ILE A 506 4.63 -9.84 5.91
N VAL A 507 4.97 -10.03 4.63
CA VAL A 507 6.20 -10.71 4.17
C VAL A 507 7.46 -10.07 4.76
N VAL A 508 7.47 -8.75 4.95
CA VAL A 508 8.59 -8.04 5.59
C VAL A 508 8.94 -8.62 6.96
N ASP A 509 7.93 -8.87 7.80
CA ASP A 509 8.14 -9.26 9.20
C ASP A 509 8.23 -10.78 9.39
N GLU A 510 7.89 -11.57 8.36
CA GLU A 510 8.04 -13.02 8.40
C GLU A 510 9.50 -13.44 8.27
N GLU A 511 9.96 -14.27 9.21
CA GLU A 511 11.28 -14.94 9.12
C GLU A 511 11.20 -16.17 8.22
N THR A 512 10.13 -16.94 8.35
CA THR A 512 9.85 -18.13 7.54
C THR A 512 8.57 -17.94 6.73
N PRO A 513 8.55 -18.31 5.44
CA PRO A 513 7.35 -18.14 4.63
C PRO A 513 6.16 -18.92 5.20
N SER A 514 5.02 -18.25 5.35
CA SER A 514 3.75 -18.88 5.67
C SER A 514 2.68 -18.55 4.63
N PRO A 515 1.62 -19.37 4.47
CA PRO A 515 0.51 -19.03 3.60
C PRO A 515 -0.09 -17.67 4.01
N LEU A 516 -0.21 -16.76 3.05
CA LEU A 516 -0.70 -15.42 3.31
C LEU A 516 -2.18 -15.44 3.71
N PRO A 517 -2.62 -14.50 4.57
CA PRO A 517 -4.03 -14.36 4.87
C PRO A 517 -4.78 -13.95 3.60
N ASN A 518 -6.00 -14.45 3.46
CA ASN A 518 -6.86 -14.04 2.37
C ASN A 518 -7.41 -12.62 2.65
N LEU A 519 -7.00 -11.68 1.81
CA LEU A 519 -7.37 -10.27 1.92
C LEU A 519 -8.60 -9.91 1.09
N ASP A 520 -9.07 -10.83 0.24
CA ASP A 520 -10.08 -10.54 -0.78
C ASP A 520 -11.40 -10.09 -0.17
N TYR A 521 -11.72 -10.49 1.06
CA TYR A 521 -12.97 -10.15 1.73
C TYR A 521 -12.90 -8.99 2.69
N LYS A 522 -11.72 -8.44 2.90
CA LYS A 522 -11.55 -7.19 3.65
C LYS A 522 -11.34 -6.04 2.69
N ILE A 523 -10.74 -6.32 1.53
CA ILE A 523 -10.52 -5.35 0.46
C ILE A 523 -11.20 -5.87 -0.81
N MET A 524 -12.33 -5.27 -1.18
CA MET A 524 -13.25 -5.81 -2.20
C MET A 524 -13.50 -4.86 -3.37
N GLN A 525 -13.81 -5.43 -4.54
CA GLN A 525 -14.32 -4.64 -5.67
C GLN A 525 -15.82 -4.40 -5.51
N GLY A 526 -16.26 -3.15 -5.65
CA GLY A 526 -17.66 -2.79 -5.54
C GLY A 526 -17.92 -1.31 -5.81
N ASN A 527 -19.13 -0.98 -6.27
CA ASN A 527 -19.59 0.41 -6.22
C ASN A 527 -20.14 0.70 -4.82
N SER A 528 -19.30 1.31 -3.97
CA SER A 528 -19.58 1.62 -2.58
C SER A 528 -20.85 2.42 -2.33
N LEU A 529 -21.32 3.21 -3.30
CA LEU A 529 -22.50 4.05 -3.17
C LEU A 529 -23.82 3.31 -3.44
N ILE A 530 -23.79 2.09 -3.98
CA ILE A 530 -25.00 1.37 -4.42
C ILE A 530 -25.07 0.00 -3.77
N GLU A 531 -26.20 -0.29 -3.11
CA GLU A 531 -26.57 -1.60 -2.55
C GLU A 531 -27.78 -2.22 -3.27
N SER A 532 -28.11 -1.70 -4.44
CA SER A 532 -29.25 -2.14 -5.23
C SER A 532 -28.85 -2.44 -6.67
N PHE A 533 -29.65 -3.24 -7.35
CA PHE A 533 -29.47 -3.51 -8.77
C PHE A 533 -30.80 -3.41 -9.49
N MET A 534 -30.89 -2.52 -10.49
CA MET A 534 -32.13 -2.28 -11.25
C MET A 534 -33.35 -2.03 -10.33
N SER A 535 -33.18 -1.18 -9.31
CA SER A 535 -34.21 -0.83 -8.31
C SER A 535 -34.62 -1.96 -7.35
N VAL A 536 -33.95 -3.11 -7.39
CA VAL A 536 -34.05 -4.16 -6.37
C VAL A 536 -33.06 -3.87 -5.25
N ASP A 537 -33.55 -3.73 -4.03
CA ASP A 537 -32.73 -3.60 -2.83
C ASP A 537 -32.09 -4.95 -2.46
N LEU A 538 -30.76 -4.99 -2.40
CA LEU A 538 -29.97 -6.19 -2.11
C LEU A 538 -29.32 -6.12 -0.70
N SER A 539 -29.63 -5.11 0.10
CA SER A 539 -29.03 -4.96 1.44
C SER A 539 -29.44 -6.09 2.39
N LYS A 540 -30.65 -6.66 2.24
CA LYS A 540 -31.25 -7.64 3.16
C LYS A 540 -31.03 -9.10 2.77
N LEU A 541 -29.89 -9.41 2.16
CA LEU A 541 -29.57 -10.76 1.70
C LEU A 541 -29.05 -11.67 2.83
N THR A 542 -28.44 -11.13 3.87
CA THR A 542 -28.02 -11.88 5.06
C THR A 542 -29.08 -11.90 6.15
N TYR A 543 -28.93 -12.84 7.09
CA TYR A 543 -29.79 -12.88 8.28
C TYR A 543 -29.40 -11.76 9.25
N GLU A 544 -30.38 -10.91 9.57
CA GLU A 544 -30.29 -9.89 10.63
C GLU A 544 -30.93 -10.45 11.91
N LYS A 545 -30.23 -10.36 13.05
CA LYS A 545 -30.77 -10.84 14.33
C LYS A 545 -31.99 -10.00 14.72
N GLU A 546 -33.13 -10.65 14.94
CA GLU A 546 -34.34 -9.94 15.42
C GLU A 546 -34.25 -9.60 16.92
N TYR A 547 -33.49 -10.36 17.72
CA TYR A 547 -33.34 -10.12 19.17
C TYR A 547 -31.95 -10.53 19.69
N LYS A 548 -31.47 -9.89 20.77
CA LYS A 548 -30.13 -10.10 21.38
C LYS A 548 -29.77 -11.55 21.78
N LYS A 549 -30.75 -12.46 21.88
CA LYS A 549 -30.54 -13.87 22.24
C LYS A 549 -30.55 -14.83 21.03
N ASP A 550 -30.81 -14.32 19.83
CA ASP A 550 -30.78 -15.15 18.63
C ASP A 550 -29.34 -15.47 18.25
N LYS A 551 -29.03 -16.77 18.18
CA LYS A 551 -27.71 -17.28 17.79
C LYS A 551 -27.57 -17.47 16.28
N GLY A 552 -28.62 -17.16 15.50
CA GLY A 552 -28.64 -17.38 14.04
C GLY A 552 -28.69 -18.87 13.66
N GLU A 553 -29.08 -19.75 14.59
CA GLU A 553 -29.18 -21.19 14.33
C GLU A 553 -30.39 -21.48 13.43
N ILE A 554 -30.23 -22.39 12.47
CA ILE A 554 -31.30 -22.79 11.55
C ILE A 554 -32.32 -23.63 12.32
N SER A 555 -33.57 -23.16 12.35
CA SER A 555 -34.68 -23.81 13.04
C SER A 555 -35.57 -24.59 12.08
N LEU A 556 -36.25 -25.62 12.61
CA LEU A 556 -37.28 -26.37 11.87
C LEU A 556 -38.50 -25.50 11.53
N PHE A 557 -38.70 -24.39 12.26
CA PHE A 557 -39.83 -23.47 12.10
C PHE A 557 -39.50 -22.21 11.27
N ASP A 558 -38.26 -22.05 10.81
CA ASP A 558 -37.89 -20.94 9.94
C ASP A 558 -38.56 -21.09 8.56
N ASP A 559 -39.08 -19.98 8.03
CA ASP A 559 -39.54 -19.93 6.65
C ASP A 559 -38.37 -20.05 5.66
N GLU A 560 -38.68 -20.30 4.38
CA GLU A 560 -37.66 -20.55 3.36
C GLU A 560 -36.69 -19.38 3.20
N LYS A 561 -37.18 -18.14 3.29
CA LYS A 561 -36.37 -16.93 3.20
C LYS A 561 -35.37 -16.84 4.36
N ASN A 562 -35.85 -17.00 5.60
CA ASN A 562 -35.05 -16.90 6.81
C ASN A 562 -34.01 -18.04 6.88
N ARG A 563 -34.39 -19.25 6.43
CA ARG A 563 -33.43 -20.36 6.26
C ARG A 563 -32.29 -20.01 5.31
N LEU A 564 -32.60 -19.50 4.12
CA LEU A 564 -31.59 -19.14 3.13
C LEU A 564 -30.69 -18.02 3.65
N GLN A 565 -31.25 -16.99 4.29
CA GLN A 565 -30.48 -15.92 4.95
C GLN A 565 -29.50 -16.46 6.00
N LYS A 566 -29.95 -17.38 6.87
CA LYS A 566 -29.09 -18.03 7.88
C LYS A 566 -28.02 -18.91 7.23
N THR A 567 -28.37 -19.61 6.14
CA THR A 567 -27.39 -20.40 5.37
C THR A 567 -26.31 -19.50 4.77
N VAL A 568 -26.67 -18.37 4.16
CA VAL A 568 -25.69 -17.39 3.65
C VAL A 568 -24.79 -16.91 4.78
N SER A 569 -25.34 -16.54 5.94
CA SER A 569 -24.54 -16.13 7.10
C SER A 569 -23.58 -17.23 7.60
N HIS A 570 -24.00 -18.50 7.60
CA HIS A 570 -23.13 -19.61 8.00
C HIS A 570 -22.02 -19.90 6.98
N LEU A 571 -22.35 -19.84 5.68
CA LEU A 571 -21.38 -19.98 4.60
C LEU A 571 -20.36 -18.85 4.65
N LEU A 572 -20.80 -17.61 4.86
CA LEU A 572 -19.95 -16.44 5.05
C LEU A 572 -19.00 -16.64 6.24
N SER A 573 -19.49 -17.09 7.40
CA SER A 573 -18.62 -17.39 8.57
C SER A 573 -17.57 -18.47 8.27
N SER A 574 -17.99 -19.56 7.60
CA SER A 574 -17.09 -20.62 7.15
C SER A 574 -16.06 -20.10 6.14
N TYR A 575 -16.47 -19.17 5.29
CA TYR A 575 -15.64 -18.51 4.32
C TYR A 575 -14.62 -17.59 4.98
N TYR A 576 -15.00 -16.71 5.91
CA TYR A 576 -14.03 -15.84 6.61
C TYR A 576 -13.01 -16.62 7.44
N SER A 577 -13.39 -17.77 8.01
CA SER A 577 -12.48 -18.61 8.80
C SER A 577 -11.62 -19.55 7.95
N CYS A 578 -11.86 -19.63 6.64
CA CYS A 578 -11.12 -20.52 5.75
C CYS A 578 -9.81 -19.87 5.27
N SER A 579 -8.68 -20.55 5.47
CA SER A 579 -7.37 -20.16 4.91
C SER A 579 -7.10 -20.79 3.55
N ASP A 580 -7.85 -21.84 3.19
CA ASP A 580 -7.66 -22.64 1.98
C ASP A 580 -8.39 -22.02 0.79
N HIS A 581 -7.64 -21.70 -0.27
CA HIS A 581 -8.18 -21.04 -1.46
C HIS A 581 -9.22 -21.89 -2.20
N ASP A 582 -8.95 -23.15 -2.51
CA ASP A 582 -9.88 -24.00 -3.30
C ASP A 582 -11.22 -24.17 -2.59
N ARG A 583 -11.16 -24.39 -1.27
CA ARG A 583 -12.35 -24.45 -0.44
C ARG A 583 -13.09 -23.11 -0.40
N LYS A 584 -12.37 -21.98 -0.41
CA LYS A 584 -12.98 -20.66 -0.52
C LYS A 584 -13.68 -20.44 -1.83
N VAL A 585 -13.06 -20.73 -2.97
CA VAL A 585 -13.71 -20.62 -4.29
C VAL A 585 -15.02 -21.40 -4.29
N LYS A 586 -15.00 -22.62 -3.73
CA LYS A 586 -16.22 -23.42 -3.56
C LYS A 586 -17.25 -22.75 -2.65
N LEU A 587 -16.85 -22.24 -1.49
CA LEU A 587 -17.74 -21.52 -0.58
C LEU A 587 -18.30 -20.25 -1.21
N GLN A 588 -17.55 -19.53 -2.04
CA GLN A 588 -18.01 -18.37 -2.78
C GLN A 588 -19.08 -18.73 -3.80
N GLN A 589 -18.88 -19.85 -4.51
CA GLN A 589 -19.90 -20.39 -5.40
C GLN A 589 -21.14 -20.80 -4.62
N ASP A 590 -20.98 -21.50 -3.49
CA ASP A 590 -22.09 -21.91 -2.63
C ASP A 590 -22.86 -20.68 -2.07
N ILE A 591 -22.16 -19.60 -1.70
CA ILE A 591 -22.75 -18.33 -1.28
C ILE A 591 -23.54 -17.71 -2.42
N SER A 592 -22.94 -17.60 -3.61
CA SER A 592 -23.58 -17.00 -4.79
C SER A 592 -24.81 -17.79 -5.22
N ASP A 593 -24.72 -19.11 -5.25
CA ASP A 593 -25.84 -20.01 -5.55
C ASP A 593 -26.96 -19.89 -4.51
N THR A 594 -26.62 -19.74 -3.23
CA THR A 594 -27.60 -19.56 -2.15
C THR A 594 -28.28 -18.20 -2.23
N ILE A 595 -27.53 -17.13 -2.51
CA ILE A 595 -28.08 -15.79 -2.74
C ILE A 595 -29.00 -15.82 -3.98
N ASN A 596 -28.61 -16.49 -5.06
CA ASN A 596 -29.44 -16.62 -6.25
C ASN A 596 -30.77 -17.34 -5.96
N LYS A 597 -30.74 -18.44 -5.19
CA LYS A 597 -31.97 -19.13 -4.73
C LYS A 597 -32.86 -18.23 -3.87
N GLN A 598 -32.24 -17.43 -3.00
CA GLN A 598 -32.96 -16.48 -2.15
C GLN A 598 -33.63 -15.37 -2.96
N LEU A 599 -32.95 -14.86 -3.99
CA LEU A 599 -33.51 -13.88 -4.91
C LEU A 599 -34.68 -14.47 -5.71
N GLU A 600 -34.57 -15.73 -6.17
CA GLU A 600 -35.68 -16.45 -6.82
C GLU A 600 -36.89 -16.62 -5.89
N ALA A 601 -36.66 -17.00 -4.63
CA ALA A 601 -37.72 -17.18 -3.62
C ALA A 601 -38.45 -15.86 -3.27
N GLN A 602 -37.79 -14.71 -3.44
CA GLN A 602 -38.38 -13.38 -3.22
C GLN A 602 -39.18 -12.85 -4.43
N ALA A 603 -39.33 -13.65 -5.49
CA ALA A 603 -40.12 -13.33 -6.69
C ALA A 603 -39.70 -12.02 -7.38
N TYR A 604 -38.40 -11.73 -7.41
CA TYR A 604 -37.87 -10.63 -8.21
C TYR A 604 -38.12 -10.85 -9.72
N ASP A 605 -38.12 -9.77 -10.49
CA ASP A 605 -38.33 -9.82 -11.95
C ASP A 605 -37.36 -10.83 -12.60
N PRO A 606 -37.85 -11.83 -13.36
CA PRO A 606 -37.02 -12.86 -13.99
C PRO A 606 -35.88 -12.30 -14.86
N THR A 607 -36.09 -11.13 -15.45
CA THR A 607 -35.10 -10.42 -16.29
C THR A 607 -33.96 -9.85 -15.45
N ILE A 608 -34.27 -9.34 -14.25
CA ILE A 608 -33.28 -8.83 -13.30
C ILE A 608 -32.49 -10.01 -12.72
N LEU A 609 -33.18 -11.10 -12.36
CA LEU A 609 -32.56 -12.33 -11.87
C LEU A 609 -31.58 -12.93 -12.87
N ALA A 610 -31.94 -13.01 -14.16
CA ALA A 610 -31.05 -13.49 -15.20
C ALA A 610 -29.75 -12.67 -15.28
N LYS A 611 -29.86 -11.34 -15.22
CA LYS A 611 -28.69 -10.45 -15.22
C LYS A 611 -27.85 -10.55 -13.95
N LEU A 612 -28.48 -10.74 -12.79
CA LEU A 612 -27.76 -10.92 -11.53
C LEU A 612 -26.97 -12.24 -11.50
N LYS A 613 -27.49 -13.31 -12.13
CA LYS A 613 -26.77 -14.59 -12.25
C LYS A 613 -25.48 -14.48 -13.06
N ASP A 614 -25.43 -13.58 -14.04
CA ASP A 614 -24.24 -13.33 -14.86
C ASP A 614 -23.23 -12.40 -14.16
N ILE A 615 -23.58 -11.82 -13.01
CA ILE A 615 -22.70 -10.92 -12.25
C ILE A 615 -22.07 -11.70 -11.10
N ASN A 616 -20.74 -11.61 -10.98
CA ASN A 616 -20.06 -12.04 -9.76
C ASN A 616 -20.45 -11.08 -8.60
N LEU A 617 -21.28 -11.58 -7.67
CA LEU A 617 -21.79 -10.79 -6.55
C LEU A 617 -20.70 -10.36 -5.55
N ALA A 618 -19.57 -11.05 -5.54
CA ALA A 618 -18.42 -10.73 -4.68
C ALA A 618 -17.50 -9.69 -5.32
N GLU A 619 -17.42 -9.67 -6.64
CA GLU A 619 -16.45 -8.84 -7.36
C GLU A 619 -17.10 -8.25 -8.62
N ASN A 620 -17.57 -7.00 -8.51
CA ASN A 620 -18.18 -6.28 -9.62
C ASN A 620 -18.07 -4.76 -9.45
N ASN A 621 -18.37 -4.02 -10.53
CA ASN A 621 -18.33 -2.55 -10.53
C ASN A 621 -19.72 -1.89 -10.51
N LYS A 622 -20.79 -2.64 -10.21
CA LYS A 622 -22.18 -2.17 -10.29
C LYS A 622 -22.73 -1.76 -8.93
N PHE A 623 -22.50 -2.56 -7.91
CA PHE A 623 -22.95 -2.37 -6.53
C PHE A 623 -21.97 -3.02 -5.56
N PHE A 624 -22.16 -2.79 -4.26
CA PHE A 624 -21.43 -3.50 -3.21
C PHE A 624 -22.37 -3.87 -2.07
N LEU A 625 -22.41 -5.15 -1.69
CA LEU A 625 -23.34 -5.67 -0.67
C LEU A 625 -22.74 -5.57 0.74
N TRP A 626 -22.74 -4.36 1.32
CA TRP A 626 -22.12 -4.06 2.63
C TRP A 626 -22.56 -5.02 3.75
N HIS A 627 -23.87 -5.20 3.94
CA HIS A 627 -24.44 -6.04 5.01
C HIS A 627 -24.21 -7.54 4.79
N THR A 628 -23.88 -7.93 3.56
CA THR A 628 -23.52 -9.32 3.22
C THR A 628 -22.04 -9.55 3.45
N TRP A 629 -21.20 -8.82 2.72
CA TRP A 629 -19.76 -9.04 2.69
C TRP A 629 -19.00 -8.50 3.91
N PHE A 630 -19.58 -7.60 4.69
CA PHE A 630 -19.04 -7.17 5.98
C PHE A 630 -20.02 -7.45 7.12
N SER A 631 -20.70 -8.60 7.04
CA SER A 631 -21.65 -9.05 8.06
C SER A 631 -21.04 -9.15 9.46
N ASP A 632 -19.73 -9.37 9.60
CA ASP A 632 -19.00 -9.35 10.88
C ASP A 632 -18.92 -7.95 11.52
N VAL A 633 -19.22 -6.89 10.76
CA VAL A 633 -19.29 -5.50 11.24
C VAL A 633 -20.74 -5.11 11.55
N PHE A 634 -21.68 -5.46 10.67
CA PHE A 634 -23.09 -5.08 10.81
C PHE A 634 -23.85 -5.98 11.79
N ASN A 635 -23.44 -7.23 12.00
CA ASN A 635 -24.06 -8.13 12.99
C ASN A 635 -23.39 -8.10 14.37
N ARG A 636 -22.64 -7.04 14.71
CA ARG A 636 -22.04 -6.86 16.05
C ARG A 636 -23.10 -6.48 17.07
N ASP A 637 -23.11 -7.19 18.19
CA ASP A 637 -24.03 -6.89 19.29
C ASP A 637 -23.78 -5.47 19.85
N ASP A 638 -24.81 -4.62 19.84
CA ASP A 638 -24.79 -3.22 20.32
C ASP A 638 -23.78 -2.27 19.60
N LYS A 639 -23.16 -2.70 18.50
CA LYS A 639 -22.17 -1.92 17.71
C LYS A 639 -22.33 -2.12 16.19
N GLU A 640 -23.55 -2.19 15.68
CA GLU A 640 -23.85 -2.32 14.25
C GLU A 640 -23.26 -1.14 13.45
N GLY A 641 -22.41 -1.44 12.45
CA GLY A 641 -21.72 -0.45 11.61
C GLY A 641 -20.26 -0.24 12.00
N PHE A 642 -19.51 0.56 11.24
CA PHE A 642 -18.09 0.82 11.46
C PHE A 642 -17.83 1.82 12.59
N ASP A 643 -16.71 1.63 13.31
CA ASP A 643 -16.24 2.57 14.34
C ASP A 643 -15.63 3.83 13.73
N ILE A 644 -14.91 3.65 12.61
CA ILE A 644 -14.27 4.72 11.84
C ILE A 644 -14.55 4.48 10.36
N VAL A 645 -14.95 5.53 9.65
CA VAL A 645 -14.94 5.57 8.18
C VAL A 645 -14.00 6.68 7.76
N ILE A 646 -12.99 6.35 6.97
CA ILE A 646 -11.92 7.26 6.55
C ILE A 646 -11.68 7.13 5.03
N GLY A 647 -11.18 8.17 4.36
CA GLY A 647 -10.83 8.02 2.95
C GLY A 647 -10.63 9.33 2.20
N ASN A 648 -10.26 9.20 0.92
CA ASN A 648 -10.19 10.30 -0.05
C ASN A 648 -11.15 10.00 -1.22
N PRO A 649 -12.45 10.32 -1.07
CA PRO A 649 -13.44 10.02 -2.10
C PRO A 649 -13.15 10.76 -3.43
N PRO A 650 -13.64 10.24 -4.57
CA PRO A 650 -13.34 10.80 -5.89
C PRO A 650 -13.93 12.20 -6.13
N TYR A 651 -13.21 13.02 -6.90
CA TYR A 651 -13.55 14.42 -7.21
C TYR A 651 -14.17 14.56 -8.62
N ILE A 652 -15.29 13.86 -8.84
CA ILE A 652 -16.00 13.84 -10.12
C ILE A 652 -17.29 14.64 -10.03
N GLN A 653 -17.51 15.57 -10.96
CA GLN A 653 -18.80 16.23 -11.10
C GLN A 653 -19.83 15.29 -11.71
N LEU A 654 -20.98 15.12 -11.06
CA LEU A 654 -22.04 14.20 -11.50
C LEU A 654 -22.62 14.53 -12.89
N GLN A 655 -22.51 15.79 -13.30
CA GLN A 655 -22.96 16.29 -14.61
C GLN A 655 -21.97 16.05 -15.76
N ASN A 656 -20.74 15.61 -15.47
CA ASN A 656 -19.76 15.26 -16.51
C ASN A 656 -20.27 14.09 -17.36
N ASN A 657 -19.67 13.90 -18.54
CA ASN A 657 -20.00 12.82 -19.48
C ASN A 657 -21.51 12.72 -19.77
N GLY A 658 -22.16 13.88 -19.99
CA GLY A 658 -23.61 13.91 -20.30
C GLY A 658 -24.53 13.60 -19.11
N GLY A 659 -24.00 13.58 -17.89
CA GLY A 659 -24.77 13.32 -16.67
C GLY A 659 -25.12 11.86 -16.45
N GLU A 660 -24.33 10.92 -16.98
CA GLU A 660 -24.51 9.48 -16.76
C GLU A 660 -24.48 9.12 -15.28
N LEU A 661 -23.50 9.63 -14.52
CA LEU A 661 -23.42 9.41 -13.08
C LEU A 661 -24.59 10.07 -12.34
N ALA A 662 -24.98 11.29 -12.73
CA ALA A 662 -26.15 11.92 -12.14
C ALA A 662 -27.41 11.06 -12.29
N LYS A 663 -27.66 10.49 -13.48
CA LYS A 663 -28.79 9.58 -13.72
C LYS A 663 -28.68 8.30 -12.89
N LEU A 664 -27.47 7.73 -12.79
CA LEU A 664 -27.23 6.51 -12.03
C LEU A 664 -27.59 6.68 -10.55
N TYR A 665 -27.25 7.83 -9.95
CA TYR A 665 -27.45 8.08 -8.51
C TYR A 665 -28.76 8.82 -8.17
N GLU A 666 -29.53 9.28 -9.16
CA GLU A 666 -30.78 10.02 -8.96
C GLU A 666 -31.81 9.18 -8.20
N ASP A 667 -31.91 7.89 -8.54
CA ASP A 667 -32.83 6.94 -7.93
C ASP A 667 -32.28 6.26 -6.67
N CYS A 668 -31.05 6.60 -6.24
CA CYS A 668 -30.47 6.07 -4.99
C CYS A 668 -30.95 6.84 -3.74
N HIS A 669 -31.79 7.87 -3.91
CA HIS A 669 -32.46 8.60 -2.82
C HIS A 669 -31.53 9.25 -1.77
N PHE A 670 -30.29 9.58 -2.14
CA PHE A 670 -29.40 10.35 -1.27
C PHE A 670 -29.96 11.75 -0.98
N GLN A 671 -30.04 12.12 0.30
CA GLN A 671 -30.40 13.47 0.74
C GLN A 671 -29.40 14.53 0.24
N ALA A 672 -28.12 14.18 0.17
CA ALA A 672 -27.03 15.04 -0.29
C ALA A 672 -26.96 15.16 -1.82
N PHE A 673 -27.79 14.43 -2.58
CA PHE A 673 -27.71 14.41 -4.05
C PHE A 673 -28.08 15.75 -4.69
N ALA A 674 -27.14 16.32 -5.43
CA ALA A 674 -27.36 17.42 -6.34
C ALA A 674 -26.81 17.05 -7.72
N LYS A 675 -27.64 17.15 -8.76
CA LYS A 675 -27.27 16.81 -10.15
C LYS A 675 -25.99 17.51 -10.62
N THR A 676 -25.75 18.73 -10.15
CA THR A 676 -24.57 19.55 -10.47
C THR A 676 -23.47 19.46 -9.41
N GLY A 677 -23.60 18.55 -8.45
CA GLY A 677 -22.67 18.36 -7.36
C GLY A 677 -21.53 17.42 -7.72
N ASP A 678 -20.57 17.34 -6.80
CA ASP A 678 -19.49 16.37 -6.86
C ASP A 678 -19.91 15.05 -6.18
N ILE A 679 -19.39 13.93 -6.67
CA ILE A 679 -19.71 12.59 -6.17
C ILE A 679 -19.31 12.39 -4.70
N TYR A 680 -18.25 13.04 -4.20
CA TYR A 680 -17.84 12.95 -2.79
C TYR A 680 -18.95 13.41 -1.83
N CYS A 681 -19.92 14.23 -2.27
CA CYS A 681 -21.08 14.60 -1.48
C CYS A 681 -21.95 13.38 -1.12
N LEU A 682 -22.05 12.39 -2.03
CA LEU A 682 -22.76 11.15 -1.79
C LEU A 682 -21.96 10.23 -0.86
N PHE A 683 -20.64 10.24 -0.97
CA PHE A 683 -19.77 9.50 -0.05
C PHE A 683 -19.91 9.98 1.39
N TYR A 684 -20.10 11.28 1.65
CA TYR A 684 -20.37 11.76 3.01
C TYR A 684 -21.61 11.13 3.62
N GLU A 685 -22.71 11.06 2.87
CA GLU A 685 -23.94 10.41 3.33
C GLU A 685 -23.76 8.90 3.47
N LYS A 686 -23.12 8.25 2.48
CA LYS A 686 -22.86 6.80 2.55
C LYS A 686 -21.95 6.46 3.74
N GLY A 687 -20.86 7.20 3.95
CA GLY A 687 -19.97 7.01 5.09
C GLY A 687 -20.69 7.17 6.42
N TRP A 688 -21.61 8.14 6.53
CA TRP A 688 -22.47 8.26 7.71
C TRP A 688 -23.41 7.07 7.89
N GLN A 689 -24.03 6.56 6.82
CA GLN A 689 -24.88 5.36 6.86
C GLN A 689 -24.13 4.09 7.29
N LEU A 690 -22.84 4.02 6.98
CA LEU A 690 -21.98 2.89 7.33
C LEU A 690 -21.48 2.94 8.78
N LEU A 691 -21.53 4.10 9.45
CA LEU A 691 -21.06 4.25 10.82
C LEU A 691 -22.05 3.66 11.82
N ARG A 692 -21.50 3.08 12.89
CA ARG A 692 -22.30 2.82 14.09
C ARG A 692 -22.67 4.11 14.80
N GLN A 693 -23.57 3.99 15.78
CA GLN A 693 -23.83 5.08 16.71
C GLN A 693 -22.53 5.51 17.42
N GLN A 694 -22.25 6.82 17.41
CA GLN A 694 -21.00 7.44 17.91
C GLN A 694 -19.72 7.03 17.17
N GLY A 695 -19.82 6.50 15.95
CA GLY A 695 -18.68 6.31 15.06
C GLY A 695 -18.17 7.63 14.48
N HIS A 696 -16.96 7.62 13.92
CA HIS A 696 -16.26 8.81 13.41
C HIS A 696 -16.04 8.76 11.90
N LEU A 697 -16.41 9.84 11.20
CA LEU A 697 -16.20 10.01 9.75
C LEU A 697 -15.04 10.98 9.51
N CYS A 698 -14.08 10.62 8.65
CA CYS A 698 -12.94 11.47 8.30
C CYS A 698 -12.64 11.41 6.80
N PHE A 699 -13.03 12.44 6.04
CA PHE A 699 -12.72 12.53 4.61
C PHE A 699 -11.94 13.78 4.27
N ILE A 700 -11.01 13.64 3.33
CA ILE A 700 -10.41 14.75 2.60
C ILE A 700 -11.23 15.01 1.33
N THR A 701 -11.72 16.24 1.17
CA THR A 701 -12.52 16.66 0.01
C THR A 701 -12.24 18.11 -0.37
N SER A 702 -12.81 18.56 -1.49
CA SER A 702 -12.72 19.96 -1.90
C SER A 702 -13.57 20.84 -0.98
N ASN A 703 -13.08 22.03 -0.62
CA ASN A 703 -13.86 23.00 0.18
C ASN A 703 -15.07 23.62 -0.57
N LYS A 704 -15.26 23.33 -1.87
CA LYS A 704 -16.28 23.96 -2.71
C LYS A 704 -17.70 23.73 -2.23
N TRP A 705 -18.03 22.54 -1.72
CA TRP A 705 -19.38 22.21 -1.22
C TRP A 705 -19.84 23.13 -0.07
N MET A 706 -18.91 23.82 0.62
CA MET A 706 -19.25 24.75 1.68
C MET A 706 -19.89 26.04 1.18
N ARG A 707 -19.57 26.46 -0.06
CA ARG A 707 -19.97 27.76 -0.62
C ARG A 707 -20.82 27.63 -1.87
N ALA A 708 -20.62 26.58 -2.66
CA ALA A 708 -21.33 26.37 -3.90
C ALA A 708 -22.81 26.02 -3.67
N GLY A 709 -23.65 26.37 -4.66
CA GLY A 709 -25.09 26.08 -4.63
C GLY A 709 -25.40 24.59 -4.56
N TYR A 710 -24.64 23.75 -5.28
CA TYR A 710 -24.82 22.29 -5.24
C TYR A 710 -24.62 21.69 -3.85
N GLY A 711 -23.82 22.33 -2.98
CA GLY A 711 -23.53 21.84 -1.64
C GLY A 711 -24.59 22.18 -0.59
N GLU A 712 -25.68 22.88 -0.96
CA GLU A 712 -26.76 23.23 -0.03
C GLU A 712 -27.35 21.99 0.66
N LYS A 713 -27.62 20.94 -0.13
CA LYS A 713 -28.14 19.67 0.38
C LYS A 713 -27.15 18.97 1.32
N THR A 714 -25.86 18.95 0.97
CA THR A 714 -24.81 18.40 1.83
C THR A 714 -24.69 19.15 3.15
N ARG A 715 -24.72 20.50 3.14
CA ARG A 715 -24.74 21.33 4.36
C ARG A 715 -25.98 21.03 5.21
N GLY A 716 -27.15 20.92 4.57
CA GLY A 716 -28.40 20.58 5.22
C GLY A 716 -28.40 19.18 5.83
N PHE A 717 -27.74 18.21 5.19
CA PHE A 717 -27.54 16.87 5.71
C PHE A 717 -26.69 16.90 6.98
N PHE A 718 -25.52 17.55 6.96
CA PHE A 718 -24.66 17.66 8.14
C PHE A 718 -25.35 18.37 9.31
N ALA A 719 -26.05 19.48 9.06
CA ALA A 719 -26.74 20.21 10.11
C ALA A 719 -27.84 19.39 10.82
N LYS A 720 -28.37 18.35 10.16
CA LYS A 720 -29.44 17.49 10.70
C LYS A 720 -28.91 16.22 11.36
N HIS A 721 -27.88 15.61 10.80
CA HIS A 721 -27.51 14.22 11.10
C HIS A 721 -26.13 14.06 11.74
N THR A 722 -25.28 15.10 11.75
CA THR A 722 -23.89 14.99 12.22
C THR A 722 -23.56 16.00 13.31
N ASN A 723 -22.48 15.73 14.04
CA ASN A 723 -21.88 16.64 15.02
C ASN A 723 -20.42 16.90 14.62
N PRO A 724 -20.12 17.94 13.83
CA PRO A 724 -18.76 18.22 13.38
C PRO A 724 -17.80 18.43 14.56
N LEU A 725 -16.79 17.57 14.70
CA LEU A 725 -15.83 17.62 15.81
C LEU A 725 -14.61 18.48 15.49
N THR A 726 -14.07 18.29 14.29
CA THR A 726 -12.87 18.97 13.80
C THR A 726 -13.08 19.30 12.33
N PHE A 727 -12.66 20.51 11.93
CA PHE A 727 -12.61 20.90 10.54
C PHE A 727 -11.22 21.49 10.29
N ALA A 728 -10.41 20.79 9.50
CA ALA A 728 -9.06 21.22 9.15
C ALA A 728 -9.02 21.70 7.71
N VAL A 729 -8.42 22.86 7.46
CA VAL A 729 -8.20 23.37 6.09
C VAL A 729 -6.72 23.26 5.76
N SER A 730 -6.39 22.43 4.77
CA SER A 730 -5.05 22.44 4.17
C SER A 730 -4.94 23.64 3.23
N ILE A 731 -4.02 24.56 3.53
CA ILE A 731 -3.75 25.77 2.72
C ILE A 731 -2.60 25.50 1.72
N ALA A 732 -1.77 24.50 2.02
CA ALA A 732 -0.77 23.85 1.18
C ALA A 732 -0.48 22.45 1.76
N ILE A 733 0.14 21.55 0.98
CA ILE A 733 0.61 20.24 1.45
C ILE A 733 1.43 20.47 2.73
N GLY A 734 1.03 19.86 3.86
CA GLY A 734 1.78 19.94 5.12
C GLY A 734 1.44 21.08 6.08
N THR A 735 0.52 22.01 5.77
CA THR A 735 0.07 23.04 6.75
C THR A 735 -1.45 22.99 6.94
N PHE A 736 -1.89 22.74 8.18
CA PHE A 736 -3.30 22.67 8.58
C PHE A 736 -3.65 23.79 9.56
N PHE A 737 -4.84 24.38 9.38
CA PHE A 737 -5.48 25.29 10.35
C PHE A 737 -6.80 24.69 10.84
#